data_AF-F2CC50-F1
#
_entry.id   AF-F2CC50-F1
#
_cell.length_a   1.000
_cell.length_b   1.000
_cell.length_c   1.000
_cell.angle_alpha   90.00
_cell.angle_beta   90.00
_cell.angle_gamma   90.00
#
_symmetry.space_group_name_H-M   'P 1'
#
loop_
_entity.id
_entity.type
_entity.pdbx_description
1 polymer ?
#
loop_
_entity_poly.entity_id
_entity_poly.type
_entity_poly.pdbx_seq_one_letter_code
_entity_poly.pdbx_strand_id
1 'polypeptide(L)'
;MKKQVSYKQLFPTVVLLAAFLSLLFSGQPVGAEEAVSSSTSDAAALTENPTVSDESVASQAESSSAESGESKAASTEAVEKADQAPAAAQAAASGPEVVPNVGTIQGESQTSPYEDKEVQVSNVVVTKTDRYGFYVQDLTPDGNSRTSDALYVVSKEKVDVGDKLSLEGRVKEGYMEELSVRQGQTFNKPSGSLTVTMLVASKVTKEGKADLPAPVDIVANMPQDTVDNDINNYQPQSEALDYWESLEGMLTTVKSPRVLGPQYRGDIYLLPEGYQALPLNNIGGLNLRPNAQNTATIPVYVGNKFIAKAKDYFNGDVVGVVTYRGKIYKLEPTQLPDLVDGGLQRQISPIYPSEDKLTIASYNIENFSANAKKGETPEEKVTRIANSFINEIHSPDIITLIEVQDENGSVNDGTTSGVKSGEKLAARIKELGGKTYKYTEVAPLDGQDGGKPGSNIRVAFLYDPNRVKLVEKEAGTSDEAASFSGGHLVKNPARIAPTNPAFTKVRKSLAAEFEFKGQHIVVIANHLKSKIGDDAVYGSAQPAVQHTQAARIEQAKILNSFVQEGLRQNPNLKFVLTGDFNDFEFSETAKALAGNELINLMQEHDAADRYSYFYRGSNQSLDNIFISKNLAGKAVFAPVHINASFMEEHGRASDHDPVVVQLDFSKDVAASSSDSSQPSQSTGQSSVAAEQGAPSQTNSPSSNQTGQGQTAGSKKKGLPQTGQNSSSWAVLGLALLMFAFTLKKRSRN
;
A
#
# COMPACT_ATOMS: atom_id res chain seq x y z
N MET A 1 79.23 -4.56 7.32
CA MET A 1 78.96 -5.40 8.51
C MET A 1 77.45 -5.44 8.78
N LYS A 2 76.99 -6.48 9.45
CA LYS A 2 75.63 -7.05 9.47
C LYS A 2 74.50 -6.16 10.04
N LYS A 3 73.33 -6.31 9.39
CA LYS A 3 71.92 -6.47 9.86
C LYS A 3 71.15 -5.35 10.60
N GLN A 4 70.01 -5.04 9.96
CA GLN A 4 68.62 -4.91 10.43
C GLN A 4 67.99 -3.52 10.75
N VAL A 5 67.23 -3.10 9.72
CA VAL A 5 66.04 -2.22 9.52
C VAL A 5 64.87 -2.56 10.48
N SER A 6 63.91 -1.72 10.91
CA SER A 6 63.51 -0.31 10.65
C SER A 6 62.71 0.26 11.84
N TYR A 7 62.74 1.59 11.91
CA TYR A 7 62.26 2.56 12.88
C TYR A 7 60.73 2.80 12.95
N LYS A 8 60.32 3.26 14.14
CA LYS A 8 59.18 4.16 14.39
C LYS A 8 59.69 5.58 14.72
N GLN A 9 58.81 6.56 14.50
CA GLN A 9 58.66 7.89 15.14
C GLN A 9 59.07 9.17 14.37
N LEU A 10 58.02 9.99 14.12
CA LEU A 10 57.79 11.42 14.45
C LEU A 10 58.74 12.54 13.92
N PHE A 11 58.14 13.43 13.09
CA PHE A 11 58.24 14.91 12.86
C PHE A 11 59.32 15.76 13.59
N PRO A 12 59.77 16.98 13.14
CA PRO A 12 59.08 18.00 12.28
C PRO A 12 59.95 18.95 11.36
N THR A 13 59.28 19.79 10.54
CA THR A 13 59.52 21.17 10.00
C THR A 13 60.90 21.83 9.64
N VAL A 14 60.89 22.59 8.51
CA VAL A 14 61.21 24.04 8.29
C VAL A 14 62.43 24.52 7.42
N VAL A 15 62.12 25.16 6.26
CA VAL A 15 62.47 26.56 5.79
C VAL A 15 63.42 26.91 4.60
N LEU A 16 62.84 27.77 3.72
CA LEU A 16 63.28 28.88 2.80
C LEU A 16 64.21 28.71 1.56
N LEU A 17 63.77 29.25 0.41
CA LEU A 17 64.14 30.60 -0.09
C LEU A 17 63.21 31.09 -1.24
N ALA A 18 63.16 32.41 -1.45
CA ALA A 18 62.14 33.19 -2.17
C ALA A 18 62.65 33.92 -3.44
N ALA A 19 61.70 34.58 -4.12
CA ALA A 19 61.77 35.81 -4.96
C ALA A 19 61.78 35.67 -6.50
N PHE A 20 60.77 36.27 -7.16
CA PHE A 20 60.95 37.45 -8.02
C PHE A 20 59.61 38.20 -8.26
N LEU A 21 59.74 39.52 -8.40
CA LEU A 21 58.73 40.59 -8.35
C LEU A 21 58.38 41.14 -9.77
N SER A 22 57.12 41.56 -9.94
CA SER A 22 56.55 42.73 -10.68
C SER A 22 57.07 43.27 -12.03
N LEU A 23 56.11 43.61 -12.92
CA LEU A 23 55.99 44.83 -13.78
C LEU A 23 54.70 44.72 -14.64
N LEU A 24 54.10 45.77 -15.23
CA LEU A 24 53.34 46.94 -14.75
C LEU A 24 52.71 47.60 -16.02
N PHE A 25 51.46 48.11 -15.90
CA PHE A 25 50.75 49.15 -16.73
C PHE A 25 50.51 48.89 -18.24
N SER A 26 49.44 49.33 -18.92
CA SER A 26 48.50 50.50 -18.87
C SER A 26 47.30 50.20 -19.82
N GLY A 27 46.09 50.77 -19.77
CA GLY A 27 45.49 51.89 -19.05
C GLY A 27 43.95 51.97 -19.26
N GLN A 28 43.29 52.80 -18.45
CA GLN A 28 41.87 53.21 -18.45
C GLN A 28 41.72 54.60 -19.15
N PRO A 29 40.54 55.32 -19.18
CA PRO A 29 39.12 55.02 -18.84
C PRO A 29 38.12 55.45 -19.97
N VAL A 30 36.78 55.35 -19.88
CA VAL A 30 35.74 56.28 -19.28
C VAL A 30 34.36 55.64 -19.59
N GLY A 31 33.26 55.66 -18.83
CA GLY A 31 32.80 56.24 -17.54
C GLY A 31 31.49 55.51 -17.11
N ALA A 32 31.23 55.32 -15.81
CA ALA A 32 30.21 56.00 -14.97
C ALA A 32 28.75 55.82 -15.49
N GLU A 33 27.77 55.25 -14.78
CA GLU A 33 27.31 55.59 -13.41
C GLU A 33 26.40 54.50 -12.77
N GLU A 34 26.50 54.40 -11.44
CA GLU A 34 25.54 54.01 -10.37
C GLU A 34 24.54 52.83 -10.49
N ALA A 35 24.70 51.85 -9.58
CA ALA A 35 23.63 51.43 -8.65
C ALA A 35 24.20 50.61 -7.47
N VAL A 36 23.56 50.80 -6.31
CA VAL A 36 24.01 50.49 -4.94
C VAL A 36 23.69 49.03 -4.52
N SER A 37 24.47 48.54 -3.54
CA SER A 37 24.44 47.25 -2.81
C SER A 37 23.04 46.73 -2.43
N SER A 38 22.77 45.43 -2.22
CA SER A 38 23.47 44.47 -1.35
C SER A 38 22.85 43.06 -1.46
N SER A 39 23.67 42.04 -1.14
CA SER A 39 23.41 40.65 -0.67
C SER A 39 21.97 40.27 -0.26
N THR A 40 21.42 39.07 -0.50
CA THR A 40 21.88 37.72 -0.09
C THR A 40 21.00 36.61 -0.73
N SER A 41 21.64 35.48 -1.09
CA SER A 41 21.14 34.08 -1.10
C SER A 41 19.69 33.76 -1.55
N ASP A 42 19.55 33.24 -2.77
CA ASP A 42 18.40 32.44 -3.18
C ASP A 42 18.72 30.94 -3.07
N ALA A 43 18.01 30.26 -2.18
CA ALA A 43 17.93 28.81 -2.11
C ALA A 43 16.89 28.33 -3.14
N ALA A 44 17.37 27.68 -4.21
CA ALA A 44 16.51 27.02 -5.19
C ALA A 44 15.86 25.77 -4.56
N ALA A 45 14.56 25.82 -4.29
CA ALA A 45 13.77 24.67 -3.88
C ALA A 45 13.46 23.79 -5.11
N LEU A 46 14.16 22.65 -5.20
CA LEU A 46 13.82 21.53 -6.06
C LEU A 46 12.51 20.89 -5.57
N THR A 47 11.45 21.02 -6.37
CA THR A 47 10.19 20.29 -6.21
C THR A 47 10.24 19.02 -7.06
N GLU A 48 10.48 17.89 -6.43
CA GLU A 48 10.16 16.57 -6.98
C GLU A 48 8.80 16.14 -6.42
N ASN A 49 7.80 16.11 -7.30
CA ASN A 49 6.52 15.46 -7.06
C ASN A 49 6.44 14.30 -8.06
N PRO A 50 6.38 13.03 -7.65
CA PRO A 50 5.80 12.00 -8.49
C PRO A 50 4.27 12.17 -8.44
N THR A 51 3.72 12.66 -9.55
CA THR A 51 2.28 12.89 -9.74
C THR A 51 1.57 11.55 -9.85
N VAL A 52 0.88 11.12 -8.79
CA VAL A 52 -0.29 10.24 -8.92
C VAL A 52 -1.50 11.14 -8.69
N SER A 53 -1.94 11.79 -9.76
CA SER A 53 -3.15 12.59 -9.78
C SER A 53 -4.37 11.66 -9.74
N ASP A 54 -5.13 11.72 -8.65
CA ASP A 54 -6.55 11.35 -8.67
C ASP A 54 -7.30 12.45 -9.45
N GLU A 55 -7.28 12.35 -10.78
CA GLU A 55 -8.20 13.12 -11.61
C GLU A 55 -9.34 12.20 -12.07
N SER A 56 -10.54 12.59 -11.66
CA SER A 56 -11.83 12.01 -11.97
C SER A 56 -12.06 11.89 -13.48
N VAL A 57 -12.23 10.67 -13.99
CA VAL A 57 -12.76 10.44 -15.34
C VAL A 57 -14.28 10.49 -15.28
N ALA A 58 -14.87 11.56 -15.81
CA ALA A 58 -16.30 11.63 -16.10
C ALA A 58 -16.62 10.65 -17.23
N SER A 59 -17.45 9.64 -16.95
CA SER A 59 -18.01 8.75 -17.96
C SER A 59 -19.25 9.39 -18.60
N GLN A 60 -19.13 9.85 -19.85
CA GLN A 60 -20.30 10.05 -20.71
C GLN A 60 -20.70 8.69 -21.30
N ALA A 61 -21.87 8.19 -20.88
CA ALA A 61 -22.55 7.10 -21.56
C ALA A 61 -23.72 7.70 -22.33
N GLU A 62 -23.60 7.74 -23.65
CA GLU A 62 -24.75 7.93 -24.55
C GLU A 62 -25.59 6.66 -24.53
N SER A 63 -26.82 6.74 -24.01
CA SER A 63 -27.81 5.68 -24.17
C SER A 63 -28.88 6.12 -25.15
N SER A 64 -28.94 5.40 -26.27
CA SER A 64 -29.96 5.46 -27.31
C SER A 64 -31.37 5.19 -26.77
N SER A 65 -32.29 6.06 -27.16
CA SER A 65 -33.73 6.01 -26.97
C SER A 65 -34.41 4.81 -27.65
N ALA A 66 -35.40 4.21 -26.98
CA ALA A 66 -36.48 3.45 -27.59
C ALA A 66 -37.81 3.73 -26.86
N GLU A 67 -38.87 3.88 -27.66
CA GLU A 67 -40.19 4.44 -27.39
C GLU A 67 -41.20 3.52 -26.66
N SER A 68 -42.34 4.17 -26.33
CA SER A 68 -43.69 3.69 -26.01
C SER A 68 -44.06 3.77 -24.52
N GLY A 69 -45.18 4.36 -24.09
CA GLY A 69 -46.29 5.03 -24.75
C GLY A 69 -47.43 5.23 -23.73
N GLU A 70 -48.24 6.28 -23.95
CA GLU A 70 -49.55 6.59 -23.31
C GLU A 70 -49.59 7.11 -21.84
N SER A 71 -50.48 8.02 -21.41
CA SER A 71 -51.29 9.09 -22.02
C SER A 71 -51.98 9.91 -20.90
N LYS A 72 -52.14 11.24 -21.10
CA LYS A 72 -53.15 12.19 -20.52
C LYS A 72 -53.21 12.36 -18.97
N ALA A 73 -53.57 13.51 -18.39
CA ALA A 73 -54.36 14.66 -18.84
C ALA A 73 -53.91 15.97 -18.17
N ALA A 74 -54.23 17.08 -18.83
CA ALA A 74 -54.03 18.44 -18.39
C ALA A 74 -55.12 18.93 -17.41
N SER A 75 -54.72 19.78 -16.47
CA SER A 75 -55.61 20.75 -15.84
C SER A 75 -54.85 22.05 -15.59
N THR A 76 -55.24 23.07 -16.35
CA THR A 76 -54.89 24.47 -16.22
C THR A 76 -55.67 25.10 -15.07
N GLU A 77 -54.98 25.72 -14.12
CA GLU A 77 -55.54 26.81 -13.33
C GLU A 77 -54.55 27.98 -13.32
N ALA A 78 -55.04 29.11 -13.82
CA ALA A 78 -54.40 30.41 -13.77
C ALA A 78 -54.67 31.05 -12.42
N VAL A 79 -53.63 31.59 -11.77
CA VAL A 79 -53.79 32.53 -10.66
C VAL A 79 -52.86 33.72 -10.87
N GLU A 80 -53.43 34.88 -10.58
CA GLU A 80 -53.02 36.24 -10.90
C GLU A 80 -51.67 36.64 -10.31
N LYS A 81 -50.96 37.45 -11.09
CA LYS A 81 -49.69 38.10 -10.73
C LYS A 81 -50.00 39.35 -9.91
N ALA A 82 -49.81 39.27 -8.60
CA ALA A 82 -49.73 40.45 -7.73
C ALA A 82 -48.26 40.76 -7.44
N ASP A 83 -47.77 41.89 -7.96
CA ASP A 83 -46.50 42.49 -7.56
C ASP A 83 -46.56 42.85 -6.07
N GLN A 84 -45.83 42.11 -5.23
CA GLN A 84 -45.37 42.58 -3.94
C GLN A 84 -43.85 42.52 -3.93
N ALA A 85 -43.23 43.70 -3.89
CA ALA A 85 -41.82 43.83 -3.58
C ALA A 85 -41.54 43.15 -2.22
N PRO A 86 -40.50 42.29 -2.10
CA PRO A 86 -40.14 41.77 -0.80
C PRO A 86 -39.65 42.95 0.07
N ALA A 87 -40.37 43.19 1.16
CA ALA A 87 -39.92 44.07 2.22
C ALA A 87 -38.52 43.60 2.66
N ALA A 88 -37.53 44.49 2.54
CA ALA A 88 -36.23 44.30 3.15
C ALA A 88 -36.44 44.20 4.67
N ALA A 89 -36.45 42.96 5.18
CA ALA A 89 -36.34 42.71 6.60
C ALA A 89 -34.96 43.22 7.02
N GLN A 90 -34.96 44.38 7.66
CA GLN A 90 -33.81 44.96 8.31
C GLN A 90 -33.46 44.03 9.48
N ALA A 91 -32.57 43.06 9.23
CA ALA A 91 -31.97 42.27 10.28
C ALA A 91 -31.25 43.24 11.21
N ALA A 92 -31.75 43.39 12.43
CA ALA A 92 -31.00 44.03 13.49
C ALA A 92 -29.67 43.26 13.61
N ALA A 93 -28.55 43.93 13.33
CA ALA A 93 -27.23 43.36 13.55
C ALA A 93 -27.04 43.19 15.06
N SER A 94 -27.48 42.05 15.59
CA SER A 94 -26.96 41.54 16.85
C SER A 94 -25.45 41.37 16.67
N GLY A 95 -24.65 41.91 17.59
CA GLY A 95 -23.21 41.69 17.58
C GLY A 95 -22.85 40.19 17.61
N PRO A 96 -21.56 39.85 17.49
CA PRO A 96 -21.11 38.46 17.56
C PRO A 96 -21.68 37.74 18.78
N GLU A 97 -22.15 36.51 18.61
CA GLU A 97 -22.64 35.70 19.72
C GLU A 97 -21.48 35.34 20.64
N VAL A 98 -21.56 35.71 21.91
CA VAL A 98 -20.53 35.35 22.89
C VAL A 98 -20.71 33.89 23.26
N VAL A 99 -19.76 33.05 22.86
CA VAL A 99 -19.72 31.63 23.21
C VAL A 99 -18.75 31.39 24.38
N PRO A 100 -19.05 30.46 25.29
CA PRO A 100 -18.26 30.29 26.50
C PRO A 100 -16.87 29.69 26.27
N ASN A 101 -16.71 28.87 25.23
CA ASN A 101 -15.50 28.11 24.91
C ASN A 101 -15.52 27.64 23.45
N VAL A 102 -14.40 27.10 22.96
CA VAL A 102 -14.28 26.52 21.62
C VAL A 102 -15.06 25.21 21.49
N GLY A 103 -15.15 24.39 22.54
CA GLY A 103 -15.96 23.16 22.54
C GLY A 103 -17.42 23.37 22.12
N THR A 104 -17.98 24.52 22.47
CA THR A 104 -19.34 24.92 22.04
C THR A 104 -19.41 25.26 20.55
N ILE A 105 -18.35 25.82 19.98
CA ILE A 105 -18.23 26.07 18.53
C ILE A 105 -18.12 24.73 17.80
N GLN A 106 -17.27 23.83 18.26
CA GLN A 106 -17.06 22.52 17.63
C GLN A 106 -18.34 21.67 17.67
N GLY A 107 -18.89 21.43 18.87
CA GLY A 107 -20.11 20.64 19.04
C GLY A 107 -19.94 19.14 18.84
N GLU A 108 -21.00 18.37 19.08
CA GLU A 108 -20.99 16.90 19.04
C GLU A 108 -21.49 16.37 17.69
N SER A 109 -20.87 16.82 16.60
CA SER A 109 -21.19 16.40 15.23
C SER A 109 -19.98 16.61 14.31
N GLN A 110 -20.02 15.99 13.12
CA GLN A 110 -19.02 16.15 12.05
C GLN A 110 -18.95 17.56 11.41
N THR A 111 -19.82 18.47 11.86
CA THR A 111 -19.90 19.85 11.40
C THR A 111 -20.34 20.73 12.56
N SER A 112 -19.84 21.95 12.63
CA SER A 112 -20.15 22.88 13.71
C SER A 112 -21.64 23.29 13.76
N PRO A 113 -22.29 23.33 14.95
CA PRO A 113 -23.61 23.96 15.14
C PRO A 113 -23.57 25.49 15.00
N TYR A 114 -22.38 26.06 14.84
CA TYR A 114 -22.13 27.48 14.63
C TYR A 114 -21.73 27.82 13.19
N GLU A 115 -21.77 26.88 12.25
CA GLU A 115 -21.51 27.16 10.83
C GLU A 115 -22.23 28.42 10.36
N ASP A 116 -21.48 29.32 9.71
CA ASP A 116 -21.90 30.62 9.20
C ASP A 116 -22.33 31.68 10.24
N LYS A 117 -22.23 31.41 11.54
CA LYS A 117 -22.49 32.41 12.60
C LYS A 117 -21.25 33.24 12.91
N GLU A 118 -21.48 34.50 13.31
CA GLU A 118 -20.44 35.35 13.90
C GLU A 118 -20.40 35.08 15.41
N VAL A 119 -19.22 34.73 15.92
CA VAL A 119 -19.00 34.38 17.32
C VAL A 119 -17.88 35.22 17.94
N GLN A 120 -17.93 35.36 19.26
CA GLN A 120 -16.85 35.85 20.09
C GLN A 120 -16.47 34.78 21.11
N VAL A 121 -15.20 34.36 21.09
CA VAL A 121 -14.63 33.40 22.05
C VAL A 121 -13.38 34.00 22.67
N SER A 122 -13.19 33.79 23.97
CA SER A 122 -12.06 34.35 24.73
C SER A 122 -11.38 33.27 25.55
N ASN A 123 -10.24 33.61 26.17
CA ASN A 123 -9.50 32.68 27.02
C ASN A 123 -8.95 31.45 26.28
N VAL A 124 -8.57 31.65 25.01
CA VAL A 124 -7.87 30.64 24.19
C VAL A 124 -6.38 30.97 24.11
N VAL A 125 -5.55 29.96 23.84
CA VAL A 125 -4.11 30.12 23.66
C VAL A 125 -3.64 29.53 22.34
N VAL A 126 -2.70 30.21 21.67
CA VAL A 126 -2.11 29.74 20.41
C VAL A 126 -1.23 28.52 20.65
N THR A 127 -1.55 27.39 20.02
CA THR A 127 -0.81 26.12 20.16
C THR A 127 0.14 25.87 18.99
N LYS A 128 -0.21 26.33 17.78
CA LYS A 128 0.63 26.23 16.58
C LYS A 128 0.31 27.36 15.61
N THR A 129 1.34 27.94 14.99
CA THR A 129 1.17 28.90 13.87
C THR A 129 1.31 28.20 12.53
N ASP A 130 0.57 28.66 11.53
CA ASP A 130 0.70 28.24 10.13
C ASP A 130 0.78 29.45 9.18
N ARG A 131 1.01 29.22 7.90
CA ARG A 131 1.07 30.24 6.85
C ARG A 131 -0.23 31.05 6.72
N TYR A 132 -1.39 30.43 6.93
CA TYR A 132 -2.69 31.05 6.66
C TYR A 132 -3.44 31.47 7.94
N GLY A 133 -2.85 31.21 9.11
CA GLY A 133 -3.56 31.30 10.37
C GLY A 133 -2.80 30.62 11.51
N PHE A 134 -3.55 30.14 12.50
CA PHE A 134 -3.00 29.49 13.68
C PHE A 134 -4.06 28.63 14.37
N TYR A 135 -3.62 27.61 15.09
CA TYR A 135 -4.45 26.80 15.97
C TYR A 135 -4.52 27.46 17.35
N VAL A 136 -5.72 27.49 17.91
CA VAL A 136 -5.95 27.88 19.31
C VAL A 136 -6.62 26.75 20.06
N GLN A 137 -6.44 26.72 21.37
CA GLN A 137 -7.14 25.80 22.26
C GLN A 137 -7.60 26.53 23.52
N ASP A 138 -8.73 26.13 24.10
CA ASP A 138 -9.21 26.67 25.37
C ASP A 138 -8.19 26.47 26.48
N LEU A 139 -7.94 27.53 27.27
CA LEU A 139 -7.13 27.41 28.49
C LEU A 139 -7.87 26.66 29.61
N THR A 140 -9.19 26.76 29.61
CA THR A 140 -10.07 26.02 30.51
C THR A 140 -11.00 25.16 29.65
N PRO A 141 -10.70 23.86 29.49
CA PRO A 141 -11.54 22.93 28.75
C PRO A 141 -12.99 22.93 29.22
N ASP A 142 -13.92 22.59 28.33
CA ASP A 142 -15.34 22.47 28.67
C ASP A 142 -15.67 21.22 29.51
N GLY A 143 -14.73 20.27 29.58
CA GLY A 143 -14.85 19.02 30.31
C GLY A 143 -15.62 17.91 29.57
N ASN A 144 -15.97 18.13 28.31
CA ASN A 144 -16.66 17.19 27.45
C ASN A 144 -15.68 16.52 26.48
N SER A 145 -15.37 15.25 26.70
CA SER A 145 -14.46 14.50 25.80
C SER A 145 -15.07 14.17 24.42
N ARG A 146 -16.29 14.64 24.14
CA ARG A 146 -16.99 14.47 22.86
C ARG A 146 -16.90 15.71 21.99
N THR A 147 -16.22 16.76 22.44
CA THR A 147 -16.04 18.01 21.71
C THR A 147 -14.56 18.37 21.71
N SER A 148 -14.08 18.97 20.63
CA SER A 148 -12.73 19.53 20.62
C SER A 148 -12.71 20.88 21.32
N ASP A 149 -11.75 21.09 22.22
CA ASP A 149 -11.47 22.40 22.84
C ASP A 149 -10.61 23.30 21.93
N ALA A 150 -10.37 22.93 20.68
CA ALA A 150 -9.45 23.61 19.78
C ALA A 150 -10.06 23.92 18.41
N LEU A 151 -9.49 24.93 17.75
CA LEU A 151 -10.01 25.46 16.50
C LEU A 151 -8.89 26.04 15.63
N TYR A 152 -9.01 25.89 14.32
CA TYR A 152 -8.16 26.59 13.38
C TYR A 152 -8.69 28.00 13.08
N VAL A 153 -7.84 29.01 13.25
CA VAL A 153 -8.18 30.42 13.04
C VAL A 153 -7.52 30.93 11.76
N VAL A 154 -8.33 31.26 10.75
CA VAL A 154 -7.86 31.91 9.53
C VAL A 154 -7.66 33.39 9.80
N SER A 155 -6.41 33.86 9.77
CA SER A 155 -6.08 35.27 10.05
C SER A 155 -4.71 35.64 9.48
N LYS A 156 -4.53 36.94 9.18
CA LYS A 156 -3.23 37.54 8.82
C LYS A 156 -2.51 38.16 10.01
N GLU A 157 -3.17 38.22 11.17
CA GLU A 157 -2.59 38.79 12.38
C GLU A 157 -1.40 37.96 12.85
N LYS A 158 -0.32 38.64 13.22
CA LYS A 158 0.89 37.97 13.69
C LYS A 158 0.75 37.60 15.15
N VAL A 159 0.71 36.31 15.44
CA VAL A 159 0.66 35.75 16.80
C VAL A 159 1.85 34.82 17.03
N ASP A 160 2.19 34.63 18.30
CA ASP A 160 3.21 33.68 18.72
C ASP A 160 2.55 32.55 19.51
N VAL A 161 3.14 31.35 19.46
CA VAL A 161 2.74 30.24 20.36
C VAL A 161 2.76 30.74 21.82
N GLY A 162 1.74 30.35 22.58
CA GLY A 162 1.51 30.82 23.94
C GLY A 162 0.83 32.19 24.07
N ASP A 163 0.55 32.91 22.97
CA ASP A 163 -0.30 34.11 23.01
C ASP A 163 -1.70 33.73 23.52
N LYS A 164 -2.17 34.42 24.56
CA LYS A 164 -3.56 34.35 25.02
C LYS A 164 -4.41 35.33 24.22
N LEU A 165 -5.52 34.86 23.67
CA LEU A 165 -6.35 35.62 22.74
C LEU A 165 -7.82 35.70 23.15
N SER A 166 -8.46 36.79 22.70
CA SER A 166 -9.89 36.89 22.46
C SER A 166 -10.12 37.11 20.97
N LEU A 167 -11.04 36.34 20.39
CA LEU A 167 -11.29 36.25 18.96
C LEU A 167 -12.74 36.62 18.67
N GLU A 168 -12.94 37.40 17.61
CA GLU A 168 -14.24 37.59 16.98
C GLU A 168 -14.10 37.16 15.51
N GLY A 169 -15.11 36.47 14.98
CA GLY A 169 -15.09 36.03 13.59
C GLY A 169 -16.23 35.11 13.21
N ARG A 170 -16.23 34.70 11.94
CA ARG A 170 -17.23 33.81 11.37
C ARG A 170 -16.76 32.37 11.41
N VAL A 171 -17.58 31.48 11.94
CA VAL A 171 -17.33 30.04 11.88
C VAL A 171 -17.66 29.51 10.49
N LYS A 172 -16.82 28.62 9.97
CA LYS A 172 -16.92 28.03 8.64
C LYS A 172 -16.55 26.55 8.69
N GLU A 173 -17.29 25.74 7.93
CA GLU A 173 -16.85 24.41 7.52
C GLU A 173 -16.08 24.54 6.20
N GLY A 174 -14.80 24.15 6.20
CA GLY A 174 -13.91 24.39 5.06
C GLY A 174 -12.91 23.28 4.82
N TYR A 175 -12.21 23.37 3.68
CA TYR A 175 -11.11 22.46 3.36
C TYR A 175 -9.78 23.17 3.60
N MET A 176 -8.86 22.54 4.34
CA MET A 176 -7.51 23.09 4.55
C MET A 176 -6.80 23.39 3.24
N GLU A 177 -7.04 22.59 2.19
CA GLU A 177 -6.50 22.80 0.85
C GLU A 177 -6.95 24.11 0.20
N GLU A 178 -8.17 24.57 0.47
CA GLU A 178 -8.76 25.80 -0.09
C GLU A 178 -7.94 27.04 0.31
N LEU A 179 -7.42 27.06 1.54
CA LEU A 179 -6.58 28.15 2.04
C LEU A 179 -5.29 28.32 1.24
N SER A 180 -4.82 27.25 0.59
CA SER A 180 -3.55 27.22 -0.14
C SER A 180 -3.64 27.60 -1.62
N VAL A 181 -4.85 27.88 -2.11
CA VAL A 181 -5.12 28.22 -3.51
C VAL A 181 -4.47 29.54 -3.88
N ARG A 182 -3.61 29.52 -4.92
CA ARG A 182 -2.92 30.73 -5.40
C ARG A 182 -3.83 31.56 -6.28
N GLN A 183 -3.51 32.85 -6.42
CA GLN A 183 -4.19 33.73 -7.36
C GLN A 183 -4.15 33.13 -8.78
N GLY A 184 -5.32 33.01 -9.42
CA GLY A 184 -5.48 32.41 -10.74
C GLY A 184 -5.65 30.89 -10.74
N GLN A 185 -5.60 30.23 -9.57
CA GLN A 185 -6.01 28.83 -9.43
C GLN A 185 -7.47 28.76 -8.96
N THR A 186 -8.18 27.75 -9.44
CA THR A 186 -9.54 27.44 -8.98
C THR A 186 -9.46 26.34 -7.93
N PHE A 187 -10.16 26.55 -6.81
CA PHE A 187 -10.36 25.49 -5.84
C PHE A 187 -11.33 24.44 -6.41
N ASN A 188 -10.92 23.17 -6.41
CA ASN A 188 -11.79 22.06 -6.72
C ASN A 188 -12.10 21.31 -5.43
N LYS A 189 -13.38 21.30 -5.02
CA LYS A 189 -13.84 20.56 -3.84
C LYS A 189 -13.38 19.11 -3.94
N PRO A 190 -12.64 18.58 -2.94
CA PRO A 190 -12.24 17.18 -2.94
C PRO A 190 -13.45 16.28 -2.74
N SER A 191 -13.69 15.35 -3.67
CA SER A 191 -14.79 14.38 -3.57
C SER A 191 -14.57 13.40 -2.39
N GLY A 192 -15.60 13.15 -1.60
CA GLY A 192 -15.57 12.17 -0.49
C GLY A 192 -14.69 12.59 0.70
N SER A 193 -14.44 13.88 0.88
CA SER A 193 -13.60 14.45 1.95
C SER A 193 -14.48 15.16 2.99
N LEU A 194 -14.12 15.03 4.27
CA LEU A 194 -14.69 15.81 5.37
C LEU A 194 -14.19 17.27 5.34
N THR A 195 -14.91 18.15 6.04
CA THR A 195 -14.53 19.53 6.31
C THR A 195 -13.76 19.63 7.62
N VAL A 196 -13.22 20.81 7.89
CA VAL A 196 -12.63 21.21 9.16
C VAL A 196 -13.39 22.44 9.65
N THR A 197 -13.71 22.48 10.94
CA THR A 197 -14.29 23.68 11.55
C THR A 197 -13.22 24.75 11.72
N MET A 198 -13.50 25.95 11.22
CA MET A 198 -12.57 27.08 11.23
C MET A 198 -13.25 28.37 11.71
N LEU A 199 -12.47 29.29 12.29
CA LEU A 199 -12.89 30.66 12.52
C LEU A 199 -12.14 31.62 11.59
N VAL A 200 -12.88 32.28 10.69
CA VAL A 200 -12.36 33.38 9.88
C VAL A 200 -12.40 34.64 10.73
N ALA A 201 -11.23 35.02 11.27
CA ALA A 201 -11.15 36.09 12.26
C ALA A 201 -11.45 37.47 11.63
N SER A 202 -12.41 38.18 12.20
CA SER A 202 -12.63 39.61 11.95
C SER A 202 -11.81 40.48 12.91
N LYS A 203 -11.50 39.95 14.10
CA LYS A 203 -10.68 40.62 15.11
C LYS A 203 -9.92 39.61 15.98
N VAL A 204 -8.65 39.91 16.23
CA VAL A 204 -7.78 39.16 17.15
C VAL A 204 -7.26 40.12 18.22
N THR A 205 -7.58 39.86 19.48
CA THR A 205 -7.14 40.66 20.63
C THR A 205 -6.14 39.87 21.46
N LYS A 206 -4.92 40.39 21.63
CA LYS A 206 -3.91 39.76 22.50
C LYS A 206 -4.09 40.20 23.94
N GLU A 207 -4.20 39.23 24.84
CA GLU A 207 -4.43 39.45 26.28
C GLU A 207 -3.21 39.07 27.14
N GLY A 208 -2.09 38.73 26.52
CA GLY A 208 -0.84 38.36 27.18
C GLY A 208 -0.35 36.98 26.75
N LYS A 209 0.26 36.25 27.70
CA LYS A 209 0.79 34.90 27.50
C LYS A 209 0.14 33.92 28.48
N ALA A 210 0.08 32.66 28.09
CA ALA A 210 -0.32 31.56 28.95
C ALA A 210 0.47 30.28 28.62
N ASP A 211 0.53 29.36 29.58
CA ASP A 211 1.07 28.02 29.33
C ASP A 211 0.13 27.24 28.40
N LEU A 212 0.71 26.34 27.59
CA LEU A 212 -0.08 25.49 26.71
C LEU A 212 -0.84 24.43 27.51
N PRO A 213 -2.04 24.02 27.08
CA PRO A 213 -2.72 22.86 27.62
C PRO A 213 -1.84 21.60 27.52
N ALA A 214 -2.00 20.68 28.47
CA ALA A 214 -1.33 19.39 28.38
C ALA A 214 -1.84 18.62 27.16
N PRO A 215 -0.96 18.02 26.34
CA PRO A 215 -1.38 17.29 25.16
C PRO A 215 -2.18 16.03 25.51
N VAL A 216 -3.24 15.76 24.76
CA VAL A 216 -4.07 14.57 24.93
C VAL A 216 -3.38 13.35 24.30
N ASP A 217 -3.29 12.23 25.04
CA ASP A 217 -2.79 10.97 24.49
C ASP A 217 -3.81 10.38 23.52
N ILE A 218 -3.51 10.48 22.22
CA ILE A 218 -4.47 10.15 21.18
C ILE A 218 -4.84 8.66 21.17
N VAL A 219 -3.91 7.76 21.49
CA VAL A 219 -4.14 6.32 21.38
C VAL A 219 -4.85 5.76 22.62
N ALA A 220 -4.78 6.45 23.76
CA ALA A 220 -5.34 5.96 25.03
C ALA A 220 -6.83 5.60 24.96
N ASN A 221 -7.62 6.38 24.20
CA ASN A 221 -9.07 6.18 24.06
C ASN A 221 -9.50 5.87 22.62
N MET A 222 -8.56 5.63 21.69
CA MET A 222 -8.87 5.36 20.28
C MET A 222 -9.74 4.10 20.15
N PRO A 223 -10.97 4.20 19.58
CA PRO A 223 -11.80 3.04 19.31
C PRO A 223 -11.07 2.03 18.41
N GLN A 224 -11.18 0.75 18.73
CA GLN A 224 -10.50 -0.32 17.97
C GLN A 224 -11.38 -0.82 16.83
N ASP A 225 -10.75 -1.17 15.71
CA ASP A 225 -11.31 -1.84 14.52
C ASP A 225 -12.37 -1.06 13.72
N THR A 226 -13.31 -0.38 14.38
CA THR A 226 -14.41 0.37 13.79
C THR A 226 -14.01 1.80 13.48
N VAL A 227 -14.17 2.21 12.22
CA VAL A 227 -13.97 3.61 11.82
C VAL A 227 -15.24 4.41 12.07
N ASP A 228 -16.32 4.04 11.41
CA ASP A 228 -17.63 4.70 11.54
C ASP A 228 -18.70 3.82 10.88
N ASN A 229 -19.88 3.70 11.51
CA ASN A 229 -21.00 2.93 10.94
C ASN A 229 -22.09 3.81 10.32
N ASP A 230 -22.19 5.07 10.73
CA ASP A 230 -23.13 6.07 10.23
C ASP A 230 -22.62 7.47 10.61
N ILE A 231 -22.12 8.20 9.60
CA ILE A 231 -21.53 9.54 9.73
C ILE A 231 -22.47 10.56 10.40
N ASN A 232 -23.79 10.30 10.43
CA ASN A 232 -24.77 11.20 11.03
C ASN A 232 -25.05 10.90 12.51
N ASN A 233 -24.41 9.87 13.07
CA ASN A 233 -24.63 9.38 14.42
C ASN A 233 -23.31 9.44 15.21
N TYR A 234 -23.04 10.63 15.75
CA TYR A 234 -21.77 10.96 16.41
C TYR A 234 -21.50 10.18 17.72
N GLN A 235 -20.55 9.25 17.65
CA GLN A 235 -20.16 8.29 18.69
C GLN A 235 -18.63 8.15 18.88
N PRO A 236 -17.92 9.21 19.32
CA PRO A 236 -16.46 9.21 19.49
C PRO A 236 -15.92 8.18 20.50
N GLN A 237 -16.77 7.62 21.38
CA GLN A 237 -16.33 6.57 22.30
C GLN A 237 -16.24 5.18 21.64
N SER A 238 -16.85 4.97 20.48
CA SER A 238 -16.90 3.67 19.81
C SER A 238 -16.49 3.72 18.34
N GLU A 239 -16.40 4.90 17.73
CA GLU A 239 -16.11 5.09 16.32
C GLU A 239 -14.90 6.02 16.14
N ALA A 240 -13.86 5.51 15.47
CA ALA A 240 -12.58 6.20 15.38
C ALA A 240 -12.66 7.51 14.58
N LEU A 241 -13.54 7.61 13.58
CA LEU A 241 -13.72 8.84 12.81
C LEU A 241 -14.25 9.96 13.69
N ASP A 242 -15.32 9.70 14.45
CA ASP A 242 -15.85 10.65 15.43
C ASP A 242 -14.85 10.97 16.54
N TYR A 243 -14.05 9.99 16.98
CA TYR A 243 -13.00 10.23 17.97
C TYR A 243 -11.95 11.20 17.44
N TRP A 244 -11.53 11.06 16.18
CA TRP A 244 -10.64 12.01 15.54
C TRP A 244 -11.25 13.41 15.46
N GLU A 245 -12.54 13.49 15.13
CA GLU A 245 -13.31 14.74 15.11
C GLU A 245 -13.35 15.41 16.49
N SER A 246 -13.54 14.63 17.57
CA SER A 246 -13.51 15.13 18.95
C SER A 246 -12.15 15.72 19.37
N LEU A 247 -11.10 15.49 18.57
CA LEU A 247 -9.76 16.01 18.80
C LEU A 247 -9.34 17.07 17.77
N GLU A 248 -10.23 17.49 16.87
CA GLU A 248 -9.87 18.39 15.76
C GLU A 248 -9.16 19.66 16.25
N GLY A 249 -7.94 19.92 15.77
CA GLY A 249 -7.14 21.07 16.17
C GLY A 249 -6.46 20.97 17.54
N MET A 250 -6.81 19.99 18.38
CA MET A 250 -6.28 19.86 19.73
C MET A 250 -4.80 19.49 19.71
N LEU A 251 -4.06 19.99 20.70
CA LEU A 251 -2.72 19.52 20.98
C LEU A 251 -2.79 18.08 21.53
N THR A 252 -2.16 17.15 20.82
CA THR A 252 -2.16 15.71 21.11
C THR A 252 -0.73 15.16 21.15
N THR A 253 -0.58 13.98 21.73
CA THR A 253 0.70 13.27 21.84
C THR A 253 0.56 11.80 21.46
N VAL A 254 1.62 11.28 20.83
CA VAL A 254 1.88 9.84 20.71
C VAL A 254 3.14 9.54 21.51
N LYS A 255 3.03 8.64 22.49
CA LYS A 255 4.12 8.37 23.44
C LYS A 255 5.20 7.48 22.86
N SER A 256 6.43 8.00 22.84
CA SER A 256 7.66 7.33 22.37
C SER A 256 7.45 6.37 21.20
N PRO A 257 6.83 6.80 20.08
CA PRO A 257 6.28 5.90 19.10
C PRO A 257 7.33 5.24 18.20
N ARG A 258 6.96 4.10 17.62
CA ARG A 258 7.64 3.49 16.48
C ARG A 258 6.99 3.87 15.17
N VAL A 259 7.79 3.91 14.12
CA VAL A 259 7.38 4.04 12.72
C VAL A 259 7.00 2.67 12.16
N LEU A 260 5.85 2.60 11.50
CA LEU A 260 5.28 1.36 10.98
C LEU A 260 5.71 1.02 9.55
N GLY A 261 6.25 1.98 8.81
CA GLY A 261 6.61 1.80 7.40
C GLY A 261 7.18 3.06 6.78
N PRO A 262 7.45 3.02 5.47
CA PRO A 262 7.99 4.17 4.74
C PRO A 262 6.99 5.33 4.70
N GLN A 263 7.52 6.51 4.44
CA GLN A 263 6.69 7.69 4.20
C GLN A 263 5.73 7.50 3.02
N TYR A 264 4.50 8.00 3.15
CA TYR A 264 3.50 8.05 2.09
C TYR A 264 2.94 9.47 1.96
N ARG A 265 3.19 10.13 0.82
CA ARG A 265 2.70 11.50 0.52
C ARG A 265 2.93 12.52 1.65
N GLY A 266 4.09 12.47 2.29
CA GLY A 266 4.48 13.36 3.38
C GLY A 266 4.11 12.86 4.78
N ASP A 267 3.31 11.80 4.89
CA ASP A 267 2.92 11.20 6.17
C ASP A 267 3.85 10.04 6.54
N ILE A 268 4.20 9.95 7.83
CA ILE A 268 4.65 8.69 8.46
C ILE A 268 3.53 8.16 9.36
N TYR A 269 3.57 6.87 9.69
CA TYR A 269 2.53 6.23 10.51
C TYR A 269 3.15 5.68 11.78
N LEU A 270 2.58 6.09 12.91
CA LEU A 270 3.13 5.86 14.23
C LEU A 270 2.26 4.92 15.04
N LEU A 271 2.90 4.14 15.90
CA LEU A 271 2.26 3.33 16.93
C LEU A 271 2.99 3.56 18.25
N PRO A 272 2.28 3.78 19.37
CA PRO A 272 2.91 4.11 20.63
C PRO A 272 3.75 2.95 21.16
N GLU A 273 4.75 3.27 21.98
CA GLU A 273 5.50 2.26 22.71
C GLU A 273 4.58 1.41 23.60
N GLY A 274 4.90 0.13 23.75
CA GLY A 274 4.15 -0.76 24.63
C GLY A 274 2.75 -1.12 24.14
N TYR A 275 2.38 -0.78 22.90
CA TYR A 275 1.13 -1.23 22.29
C TYR A 275 1.02 -2.76 22.31
N GLN A 276 -0.08 -3.26 22.89
CA GLN A 276 -0.32 -4.70 23.13
C GLN A 276 -1.71 -5.17 22.67
N ALA A 277 -2.56 -4.27 22.15
CA ALA A 277 -3.93 -4.64 21.77
C ALA A 277 -3.98 -5.59 20.57
N LEU A 278 -2.95 -5.58 19.71
CA LEU A 278 -2.82 -6.47 18.56
C LEU A 278 -1.41 -7.07 18.46
N PRO A 279 -1.27 -8.27 17.91
CA PRO A 279 0.05 -8.83 17.60
C PRO A 279 0.73 -8.00 16.50
N LEU A 280 2.01 -7.68 16.72
CA LEU A 280 2.85 -7.06 15.70
C LEU A 280 3.40 -8.13 14.74
N ASN A 281 3.60 -7.76 13.49
CA ASN A 281 4.25 -8.60 12.49
C ASN A 281 5.78 -8.68 12.73
N ASN A 282 6.50 -9.43 11.91
CA ASN A 282 7.95 -9.67 12.08
C ASN A 282 8.83 -8.40 11.97
N ILE A 283 8.30 -7.32 11.42
CA ILE A 283 8.96 -6.00 11.35
C ILE A 283 8.45 -5.02 12.41
N GLY A 284 7.59 -5.44 13.34
CA GLY A 284 7.03 -4.55 14.35
C GLY A 284 5.91 -3.62 13.83
N GLY A 285 5.34 -3.94 12.67
CA GLY A 285 4.16 -3.29 12.06
C GLY A 285 2.85 -4.02 12.36
N LEU A 286 1.76 -3.56 11.75
CA LEU A 286 0.42 -4.15 11.89
C LEU A 286 -0.09 -4.64 10.55
N ASN A 287 -0.43 -5.93 10.47
CA ASN A 287 -1.10 -6.48 9.29
C ASN A 287 -2.58 -6.09 9.31
N LEU A 288 -3.15 -5.81 8.14
CA LEU A 288 -4.59 -5.60 7.99
C LEU A 288 -5.33 -6.90 8.32
N ARG A 289 -6.47 -6.80 9.02
CA ARG A 289 -7.27 -7.94 9.45
C ARG A 289 -8.60 -8.03 8.68
N PRO A 290 -9.23 -9.21 8.61
CA PRO A 290 -10.57 -9.34 8.08
C PRO A 290 -11.55 -8.44 8.86
N ASN A 291 -12.36 -7.65 8.13
CA ASN A 291 -13.44 -6.83 8.67
C ASN A 291 -13.02 -5.82 9.76
N ALA A 292 -11.76 -5.37 9.77
CA ALA A 292 -11.24 -4.47 10.79
C ALA A 292 -10.19 -3.50 10.23
N GLN A 293 -10.13 -2.28 10.79
CA GLN A 293 -9.12 -1.28 10.47
C GLN A 293 -8.09 -1.12 11.62
N ASN A 294 -6.86 -0.74 11.27
CA ASN A 294 -5.81 -0.44 12.25
C ASN A 294 -5.92 1.00 12.77
N THR A 295 -7.00 1.28 13.49
CA THR A 295 -7.37 2.63 13.97
C THR A 295 -6.36 3.25 14.94
N ALA A 296 -5.60 2.43 15.68
CA ALA A 296 -4.54 2.89 16.58
C ALA A 296 -3.28 3.44 15.87
N THR A 297 -3.24 3.37 14.53
CA THR A 297 -2.12 3.90 13.74
C THR A 297 -2.32 5.39 13.51
N ILE A 298 -1.33 6.20 13.93
CA ILE A 298 -1.45 7.66 13.93
C ILE A 298 -0.63 8.24 12.77
N PRO A 299 -1.28 8.82 11.75
CA PRO A 299 -0.58 9.51 10.68
C PRO A 299 0.02 10.81 11.20
N VAL A 300 1.27 11.10 10.86
CA VAL A 300 1.97 12.34 11.21
C VAL A 300 2.58 12.95 9.97
N TYR A 301 2.23 14.20 9.67
CA TYR A 301 2.76 14.91 8.51
C TYR A 301 4.16 15.47 8.82
N VAL A 302 5.16 15.02 8.06
CA VAL A 302 6.57 15.40 8.24
C VAL A 302 7.19 15.99 6.95
N GLY A 303 6.36 16.28 5.94
CA GLY A 303 6.79 16.77 4.63
C GLY A 303 7.52 15.71 3.78
N ASN A 304 7.79 15.97 2.51
CA ASN A 304 8.15 14.92 1.53
C ASN A 304 9.63 14.46 1.51
N LYS A 305 10.43 14.82 2.52
CA LYS A 305 11.88 14.53 2.54
C LYS A 305 12.31 13.79 3.81
N PHE A 306 11.35 13.35 4.62
CA PHE A 306 11.64 12.68 5.87
C PHE A 306 11.95 11.22 5.60
N ILE A 307 13.17 10.79 5.91
CA ILE A 307 13.63 9.43 5.66
C ILE A 307 13.32 8.59 6.89
N ALA A 308 12.40 7.63 6.76
CA ALA A 308 12.03 6.69 7.82
C ALA A 308 11.64 5.33 7.23
N LYS A 309 11.81 4.27 8.01
CA LYS A 309 11.37 2.91 7.65
C LYS A 309 10.72 2.24 8.85
N ALA A 310 10.12 1.08 8.63
CA ALA A 310 9.59 0.28 9.73
C ALA A 310 10.69 -0.05 10.77
N LYS A 311 10.28 -0.20 12.03
CA LYS A 311 11.11 -0.33 13.25
C LYS A 311 11.83 0.92 13.73
N ASP A 312 12.03 1.95 12.90
CA ASP A 312 12.56 3.21 13.41
C ASP A 312 11.64 3.74 14.52
N TYR A 313 12.17 4.52 15.45
CA TYR A 313 11.39 5.03 16.57
C TYR A 313 11.85 6.41 17.00
N PHE A 314 10.97 7.15 17.67
CA PHE A 314 11.29 8.43 18.25
C PHE A 314 11.74 8.23 19.71
N ASN A 315 12.84 8.89 20.09
CA ASN A 315 13.39 8.81 21.45
C ASN A 315 12.66 9.70 22.49
N GLY A 316 11.40 10.02 22.20
CA GLY A 316 10.53 10.83 23.03
C GLY A 316 9.15 10.95 22.39
N ASP A 317 8.29 11.72 23.03
CA ASP A 317 6.92 11.90 22.58
C ASP A 317 6.83 12.81 21.35
N VAL A 318 6.01 12.39 20.38
CA VAL A 318 5.65 13.20 19.23
C VAL A 318 4.40 13.98 19.60
N VAL A 319 4.51 15.31 19.62
CA VAL A 319 3.42 16.21 20.02
C VAL A 319 3.04 17.09 18.83
N GLY A 320 1.75 17.31 18.63
CA GLY A 320 1.27 18.16 17.55
C GLY A 320 -0.23 18.38 17.58
N VAL A 321 -0.72 19.21 16.67
CA VAL A 321 -2.15 19.48 16.54
C VAL A 321 -2.80 18.50 15.58
N VAL A 322 -4.04 18.10 15.84
CA VAL A 322 -4.82 17.28 14.90
C VAL A 322 -5.36 18.14 13.77
N THR A 323 -5.33 17.63 12.55
CA THR A 323 -5.99 18.25 11.40
C THR A 323 -6.47 17.17 10.43
N TYR A 324 -7.28 17.59 9.45
CA TYR A 324 -7.77 16.73 8.40
C TYR A 324 -7.37 17.28 7.03
N ARG A 325 -6.71 16.45 6.21
CA ARG A 325 -6.29 16.81 4.86
C ARG A 325 -6.06 15.57 4.00
N GLY A 326 -6.48 15.57 2.74
CA GLY A 326 -6.26 14.43 1.85
C GLY A 326 -7.02 13.16 2.25
N LYS A 327 -8.24 13.35 2.80
CA LYS A 327 -9.16 12.29 3.25
C LYS A 327 -8.63 11.41 4.39
N ILE A 328 -7.88 12.02 5.32
CA ILE A 328 -7.34 11.35 6.50
C ILE A 328 -7.06 12.38 7.60
N TYR A 329 -7.39 12.03 8.85
CA TYR A 329 -6.93 12.77 10.01
C TYR A 329 -5.44 12.49 10.26
N LYS A 330 -4.73 13.50 10.75
CA LYS A 330 -3.30 13.41 11.02
C LYS A 330 -2.86 14.42 12.05
N LEU A 331 -1.72 14.15 12.65
CA LEU A 331 -1.03 15.06 13.55
C LEU A 331 -0.03 15.91 12.74
N GLU A 332 -0.09 17.22 12.91
CA GLU A 332 0.95 18.14 12.46
C GLU A 332 1.87 18.50 13.64
N PRO A 333 3.14 18.05 13.63
CA PRO A 333 3.99 18.11 14.80
C PRO A 333 4.37 19.55 15.18
N THR A 334 4.24 19.86 16.47
CA THR A 334 4.87 21.03 17.13
C THR A 334 6.17 20.62 17.82
N GLN A 335 6.30 19.34 18.16
CA GLN A 335 7.53 18.71 18.64
C GLN A 335 7.70 17.36 17.94
N LEU A 336 8.81 17.23 17.21
CA LEU A 336 9.24 16.00 16.59
C LEU A 336 10.63 15.64 17.13
N PRO A 337 10.76 14.66 18.04
CA PRO A 337 12.06 14.22 18.54
C PRO A 337 12.95 13.63 17.45
N ASP A 338 14.18 13.29 17.81
CA ASP A 338 15.09 12.64 16.87
C ASP A 338 14.58 11.23 16.54
N LEU A 339 14.60 10.91 15.25
CA LEU A 339 14.35 9.56 14.77
C LEU A 339 15.61 8.71 15.02
N VAL A 340 15.41 7.54 15.62
CA VAL A 340 16.46 6.55 15.88
C VAL A 340 16.24 5.34 14.96
N ASP A 341 17.31 4.89 14.32
CA ASP A 341 17.31 3.70 13.48
C ASP A 341 16.95 2.45 14.30
N GLY A 342 15.88 1.77 13.90
CA GLY A 342 15.41 0.53 14.52
C GLY A 342 16.21 -0.71 14.11
N GLY A 343 17.19 -0.56 13.20
CA GLY A 343 18.06 -1.63 12.74
C GLY A 343 17.39 -2.61 11.78
N LEU A 344 16.24 -2.26 11.18
CA LEU A 344 15.60 -3.12 10.19
C LEU A 344 16.49 -3.31 8.96
N GLN A 345 16.69 -4.57 8.58
CA GLN A 345 17.48 -4.95 7.41
C GLN A 345 16.59 -5.58 6.34
N ARG A 346 16.92 -5.33 5.07
CA ARG A 346 16.30 -6.00 3.92
C ARG A 346 16.55 -7.51 4.02
N GLN A 347 15.55 -8.31 3.69
CA GLN A 347 15.64 -9.77 3.79
C GLN A 347 16.38 -10.40 2.60
N ILE A 348 16.81 -11.64 2.80
CA ILE A 348 17.25 -12.55 1.74
C ILE A 348 16.33 -13.77 1.82
N SER A 349 15.84 -14.23 0.68
CA SER A 349 14.93 -15.37 0.59
C SER A 349 15.55 -16.60 1.25
N PRO A 350 14.81 -17.37 2.07
CA PRO A 350 15.29 -18.66 2.56
C PRO A 350 15.30 -19.73 1.46
N ILE A 351 14.70 -19.45 0.29
CA ILE A 351 14.57 -20.39 -0.83
C ILE A 351 15.78 -20.25 -1.75
N TYR A 352 16.50 -21.35 -1.95
CA TYR A 352 17.63 -21.44 -2.87
C TYR A 352 17.29 -22.38 -4.03
N PRO A 353 17.64 -22.04 -5.28
CA PRO A 353 17.49 -22.95 -6.41
C PRO A 353 18.22 -24.28 -6.17
N SER A 354 17.63 -25.36 -6.65
CA SER A 354 18.22 -26.71 -6.67
C SER A 354 17.94 -27.36 -8.02
N GLU A 355 18.73 -28.34 -8.44
CA GLU A 355 18.55 -28.97 -9.75
C GLU A 355 17.18 -29.65 -9.89
N ASP A 356 16.68 -30.33 -8.86
CA ASP A 356 15.40 -31.07 -8.89
C ASP A 356 14.17 -30.24 -8.49
N LYS A 357 14.35 -28.93 -8.28
CA LYS A 357 13.29 -28.07 -7.79
C LYS A 357 13.14 -26.84 -8.68
N LEU A 358 11.89 -26.51 -9.01
CA LEU A 358 11.56 -25.34 -9.81
C LEU A 358 11.30 -24.15 -8.89
N THR A 359 11.94 -23.01 -9.18
CA THR A 359 11.71 -21.75 -8.45
C THR A 359 10.92 -20.77 -9.32
N ILE A 360 9.83 -20.22 -8.79
CA ILE A 360 8.97 -19.25 -9.47
C ILE A 360 8.79 -18.04 -8.54
N ALA A 361 9.03 -16.84 -9.05
CA ALA A 361 8.81 -15.60 -8.32
C ALA A 361 7.73 -14.74 -8.98
N SER A 362 7.08 -13.90 -8.16
CA SER A 362 6.19 -12.84 -8.59
C SER A 362 6.72 -11.52 -8.08
N TYR A 363 6.90 -10.53 -8.94
CA TYR A 363 7.40 -9.22 -8.54
C TYR A 363 6.76 -8.09 -9.36
N ASN A 364 5.97 -7.24 -8.69
CA ASN A 364 5.59 -5.94 -9.22
C ASN A 364 6.77 -4.98 -9.16
N ILE A 365 7.23 -4.57 -10.34
CA ILE A 365 8.42 -3.73 -10.51
C ILE A 365 8.08 -2.26 -10.78
N GLU A 366 6.80 -1.89 -10.59
CA GLU A 366 6.25 -0.54 -10.54
C GLU A 366 6.61 0.32 -11.77
N ASN A 367 5.70 0.41 -12.73
CA ASN A 367 5.81 1.30 -13.89
C ASN A 367 7.15 1.21 -14.66
N PHE A 368 7.60 0.00 -14.96
CA PHE A 368 8.93 -0.25 -15.51
C PHE A 368 8.98 -0.20 -17.04
N SER A 369 9.82 0.66 -17.62
CA SER A 369 10.03 0.77 -19.08
C SER A 369 11.50 0.80 -19.47
N ALA A 370 11.78 0.62 -20.77
CA ALA A 370 13.11 0.86 -21.32
C ALA A 370 13.48 2.36 -21.37
N ASN A 371 12.49 3.26 -21.28
CA ASN A 371 12.66 4.70 -21.37
C ASN A 371 13.31 5.26 -20.09
N ALA A 372 14.49 5.88 -20.25
CA ALA A 372 15.27 6.47 -19.17
C ALA A 372 15.07 8.00 -19.01
N LYS A 373 14.09 8.59 -19.71
CA LYS A 373 13.77 10.02 -19.56
C LYS A 373 13.24 10.31 -18.14
N LYS A 374 13.35 11.57 -17.73
CA LYS A 374 12.79 12.05 -16.46
C LYS A 374 11.29 11.71 -16.38
N GLY A 375 10.87 11.13 -15.26
CA GLY A 375 9.49 10.68 -15.04
C GLY A 375 9.18 9.26 -15.55
N GLU A 376 10.18 8.57 -16.10
CA GLU A 376 10.11 7.16 -16.50
C GLU A 376 11.05 6.32 -15.62
N THR A 377 11.70 5.27 -16.16
CA THR A 377 12.51 4.33 -15.36
C THR A 377 13.99 4.73 -15.34
N PRO A 378 14.54 5.20 -14.21
CA PRO A 378 15.97 5.51 -14.10
C PRO A 378 16.82 4.24 -14.10
N GLU A 379 18.06 4.33 -14.60
CA GLU A 379 19.01 3.20 -14.63
C GLU A 379 19.32 2.61 -13.25
N GLU A 380 19.23 3.43 -12.21
CA GLU A 380 19.40 3.02 -10.82
C GLU A 380 18.29 2.06 -10.39
N LYS A 381 17.03 2.34 -10.74
CA LYS A 381 15.90 1.43 -10.48
C LYS A 381 16.07 0.10 -11.22
N VAL A 382 16.51 0.14 -12.49
CA VAL A 382 16.84 -1.09 -13.26
C VAL A 382 17.89 -1.93 -12.52
N THR A 383 18.94 -1.28 -12.02
CA THR A 383 20.02 -1.93 -11.26
C THR A 383 19.52 -2.52 -9.95
N ARG A 384 18.69 -1.77 -9.21
CA ARG A 384 18.12 -2.25 -7.93
C ARG A 384 17.25 -3.49 -8.15
N ILE A 385 16.36 -3.48 -9.15
CA ILE A 385 15.51 -4.64 -9.48
C ILE A 385 16.37 -5.84 -9.90
N ALA A 386 17.36 -5.64 -10.78
CA ALA A 386 18.25 -6.71 -11.21
C ALA A 386 19.04 -7.31 -10.02
N ASN A 387 19.53 -6.48 -9.10
CA ASN A 387 20.17 -6.96 -7.87
C ASN A 387 19.20 -7.74 -6.98
N SER A 388 17.96 -7.25 -6.78
CA SER A 388 16.90 -7.98 -6.06
C SER A 388 16.74 -9.40 -6.59
N PHE A 389 16.73 -9.57 -7.91
CA PHE A 389 16.67 -10.89 -8.53
C PHE A 389 17.91 -11.73 -8.24
N ILE A 390 19.10 -11.16 -8.33
CA ILE A 390 20.36 -11.91 -8.19
C ILE A 390 20.61 -12.32 -6.74
N ASN A 391 20.52 -11.37 -5.80
CA ASN A 391 21.03 -11.55 -4.45
C ASN A 391 19.91 -11.88 -3.44
N GLU A 392 18.78 -11.18 -3.49
CA GLU A 392 17.72 -11.32 -2.48
C GLU A 392 16.78 -12.49 -2.76
N ILE A 393 16.50 -12.81 -4.03
CA ILE A 393 15.65 -13.96 -4.40
C ILE A 393 16.37 -15.04 -5.22
N HIS A 394 17.70 -14.99 -5.28
CA HIS A 394 18.57 -16.06 -5.77
C HIS A 394 18.32 -16.53 -7.21
N SER A 395 18.01 -15.60 -8.12
CA SER A 395 17.80 -15.83 -9.56
C SER A 395 16.80 -16.97 -9.85
N PRO A 396 15.50 -16.77 -9.61
CA PRO A 396 14.45 -17.78 -9.84
C PRO A 396 14.44 -18.32 -11.27
N ASP A 397 13.93 -19.52 -11.50
CA ASP A 397 13.88 -20.13 -12.83
C ASP A 397 12.84 -19.46 -13.74
N ILE A 398 11.71 -19.04 -13.15
CA ILE A 398 10.65 -18.25 -13.79
C ILE A 398 10.35 -17.04 -12.90
N ILE A 399 10.22 -15.86 -13.49
CA ILE A 399 9.85 -14.63 -12.80
C ILE A 399 8.66 -14.01 -13.53
N THR A 400 7.53 -13.92 -12.84
CA THR A 400 6.40 -13.10 -13.25
C THR A 400 6.70 -11.63 -12.97
N LEU A 401 6.71 -10.83 -14.02
CA LEU A 401 6.84 -9.39 -13.95
C LEU A 401 5.47 -8.74 -13.99
N ILE A 402 5.21 -7.85 -13.05
CA ILE A 402 3.99 -7.02 -13.00
C ILE A 402 4.40 -5.56 -13.14
N GLU A 403 3.56 -4.79 -13.84
CA GLU A 403 3.81 -3.39 -14.20
C GLU A 403 4.96 -3.15 -15.17
N VAL A 404 5.13 -4.05 -16.15
CA VAL A 404 5.93 -3.73 -17.32
C VAL A 404 5.16 -2.72 -18.18
N GLN A 405 5.84 -1.67 -18.61
CA GLN A 405 5.37 -0.63 -19.51
C GLN A 405 5.89 -0.84 -20.94
N ASP A 406 5.38 -0.01 -21.86
CA ASP A 406 5.78 0.00 -23.25
C ASP A 406 7.26 0.33 -23.33
N GLU A 407 7.90 0.02 -24.46
CA GLU A 407 9.31 0.36 -24.65
C GLU A 407 9.59 1.87 -24.52
N ASN A 408 8.59 2.72 -24.77
CA ASN A 408 8.67 4.17 -24.64
C ASN A 408 8.04 4.70 -23.33
N GLY A 409 7.61 3.84 -22.41
CA GLY A 409 7.09 4.25 -21.10
C GLY A 409 5.66 4.80 -21.16
N SER A 410 5.47 6.08 -20.79
CA SER A 410 4.16 6.75 -20.76
C SER A 410 3.88 7.66 -21.96
N VAL A 411 4.68 7.52 -23.01
CA VAL A 411 4.48 8.25 -24.26
C VAL A 411 3.28 7.67 -25.01
N ASN A 412 2.20 8.44 -25.09
CA ASN A 412 0.95 8.03 -25.73
C ASN A 412 0.99 8.23 -27.27
N ASP A 413 1.72 7.35 -27.98
CA ASP A 413 1.90 7.40 -29.45
C ASP A 413 1.42 6.13 -30.19
N GLY A 414 0.72 5.23 -29.47
CA GLY A 414 0.24 3.96 -30.01
C GLY A 414 1.22 2.79 -29.90
N THR A 415 2.42 3.00 -29.33
CA THR A 415 3.36 1.92 -29.02
C THR A 415 2.82 1.04 -27.90
N THR A 416 2.72 -0.28 -28.12
CA THR A 416 2.19 -1.22 -27.13
C THR A 416 3.15 -2.33 -26.71
N SER A 417 4.26 -2.53 -27.43
CA SER A 417 5.21 -3.59 -27.08
C SER A 417 6.05 -3.22 -25.88
N GLY A 418 6.19 -4.16 -24.93
CA GLY A 418 7.09 -4.07 -23.78
C GLY A 418 8.40 -4.85 -23.96
N VAL A 419 8.66 -5.41 -25.14
CA VAL A 419 9.82 -6.30 -25.38
C VAL A 419 11.14 -5.63 -25.00
N LYS A 420 11.42 -4.40 -25.46
CA LYS A 420 12.66 -3.71 -25.08
C LYS A 420 12.76 -3.43 -23.59
N SER A 421 11.63 -3.22 -22.90
CA SER A 421 11.60 -3.06 -21.45
C SER A 421 12.06 -4.36 -20.78
N GLY A 422 11.45 -5.49 -21.12
CA GLY A 422 11.85 -6.81 -20.61
C GLY A 422 13.30 -7.17 -20.93
N GLU A 423 13.75 -6.92 -22.15
CA GLU A 423 15.13 -7.16 -22.60
C GLU A 423 16.15 -6.28 -21.87
N LYS A 424 15.83 -5.01 -21.60
CA LYS A 424 16.69 -4.11 -20.81
C LYS A 424 16.96 -4.69 -19.43
N LEU A 425 15.93 -5.20 -18.77
CA LEU A 425 16.06 -5.82 -17.45
C LEU A 425 16.87 -7.13 -17.53
N ALA A 426 16.57 -8.00 -18.48
CA ALA A 426 17.32 -9.24 -18.71
C ALA A 426 18.81 -8.98 -18.99
N ALA A 427 19.10 -7.96 -19.80
CA ALA A 427 20.47 -7.54 -20.10
C ALA A 427 21.20 -7.04 -18.85
N ARG A 428 20.56 -6.21 -18.02
CA ARG A 428 21.16 -5.71 -16.77
C ARG A 428 21.41 -6.84 -15.77
N ILE A 429 20.51 -7.82 -15.65
CA ILE A 429 20.73 -9.01 -14.82
C ILE A 429 22.00 -9.75 -15.26
N LYS A 430 22.14 -10.00 -16.56
CA LYS A 430 23.31 -10.68 -17.12
C LYS A 430 24.60 -9.87 -16.93
N GLU A 431 24.55 -8.56 -17.13
CA GLU A 431 25.67 -7.64 -16.93
C GLU A 431 26.19 -7.68 -15.49
N LEU A 432 25.29 -7.80 -14.51
CA LEU A 432 25.61 -7.91 -13.09
C LEU A 432 25.99 -9.34 -12.64
N GLY A 433 26.14 -10.28 -13.57
CA GLY A 433 26.57 -11.66 -13.28
C GLY A 433 25.45 -12.64 -12.96
N GLY A 434 24.19 -12.25 -13.16
CA GLY A 434 23.02 -13.12 -13.02
C GLY A 434 22.80 -14.07 -14.19
N LYS A 435 21.69 -14.81 -14.15
CA LYS A 435 21.28 -15.74 -15.22
C LYS A 435 20.98 -15.01 -16.53
N THR A 436 21.10 -15.73 -17.65
CA THR A 436 20.64 -15.24 -18.96
C THR A 436 19.15 -15.56 -19.11
N TYR A 437 18.29 -14.59 -18.83
CA TYR A 437 16.85 -14.74 -18.98
C TYR A 437 16.39 -14.48 -20.42
N LYS A 438 15.31 -15.16 -20.82
CA LYS A 438 14.48 -14.80 -21.97
C LYS A 438 13.20 -14.13 -21.49
N TYR A 439 12.68 -13.20 -22.27
CA TYR A 439 11.43 -12.48 -22.01
C TYR A 439 10.30 -12.99 -22.92
N THR A 440 9.07 -13.04 -22.41
CA THR A 440 7.88 -13.30 -23.22
C THR A 440 6.67 -12.52 -22.70
N GLU A 441 5.86 -12.02 -23.63
CA GLU A 441 4.64 -11.23 -23.37
C GLU A 441 3.58 -11.50 -24.45
N VAL A 442 2.37 -11.03 -24.20
CA VAL A 442 1.40 -10.71 -25.26
C VAL A 442 1.07 -9.22 -25.10
N ALA A 443 1.50 -8.40 -26.04
CA ALA A 443 1.28 -6.95 -26.00
C ALA A 443 -0.22 -6.62 -25.93
N PRO A 444 -0.64 -5.58 -25.19
CA PRO A 444 -2.03 -5.13 -25.22
C PRO A 444 -2.41 -4.42 -26.53
N LEU A 445 -3.71 -4.21 -26.69
CA LEU A 445 -4.22 -3.19 -27.59
C LEU A 445 -4.06 -1.81 -26.94
N ASP A 446 -3.81 -0.80 -27.78
CA ASP A 446 -3.57 0.56 -27.32
C ASP A 446 -4.73 1.14 -26.49
N GLY A 447 -4.42 1.62 -25.29
CA GLY A 447 -5.34 2.21 -24.33
C GLY A 447 -6.38 1.26 -23.71
N GLN A 448 -6.32 -0.06 -24.00
CA GLN A 448 -7.35 -1.00 -23.55
C GLN A 448 -7.07 -1.65 -22.20
N ASP A 449 -5.81 -1.64 -21.77
CA ASP A 449 -5.40 -2.13 -20.45
C ASP A 449 -5.22 -0.91 -19.52
N GLY A 450 -5.65 -1.02 -18.27
CA GLY A 450 -5.55 0.09 -17.32
C GLY A 450 -4.12 0.33 -16.86
N GLY A 451 -3.83 1.44 -16.19
CA GLY A 451 -2.49 1.73 -15.66
C GLY A 451 -2.18 3.22 -15.67
N LYS A 452 -0.89 3.56 -15.60
CA LYS A 452 -0.39 4.92 -15.85
C LYS A 452 -0.94 5.42 -17.20
N PRO A 453 -1.53 6.62 -17.26
CA PRO A 453 -2.01 7.18 -18.52
C PRO A 453 -0.92 7.19 -19.60
N GLY A 454 -1.28 6.80 -20.82
CA GLY A 454 -0.36 6.70 -21.95
C GLY A 454 0.51 5.44 -21.97
N SER A 455 0.43 4.58 -20.94
CA SER A 455 1.14 3.29 -20.90
C SER A 455 0.16 2.12 -21.02
N ASN A 456 0.48 1.14 -21.85
CA ASN A 456 -0.29 -0.09 -22.00
C ASN A 456 0.15 -1.16 -20.99
N ILE A 457 0.18 -0.85 -19.68
CA ILE A 457 0.78 -1.71 -18.64
C ILE A 457 0.36 -3.19 -18.78
N ARG A 458 1.30 -4.13 -18.57
CA ARG A 458 1.05 -5.57 -18.70
C ARG A 458 1.74 -6.40 -17.61
N VAL A 459 1.39 -7.68 -17.61
CA VAL A 459 2.16 -8.75 -16.98
C VAL A 459 2.95 -9.52 -18.04
N ALA A 460 4.10 -10.07 -17.65
CA ALA A 460 5.00 -10.80 -18.54
C ALA A 460 5.86 -11.81 -17.76
N PHE A 461 6.67 -12.60 -18.46
CA PHE A 461 7.60 -13.55 -17.83
C PHE A 461 9.05 -13.31 -18.26
N LEU A 462 9.96 -13.39 -17.30
CA LEU A 462 11.35 -13.76 -17.53
C LEU A 462 11.55 -15.22 -17.16
N TYR A 463 12.31 -15.99 -17.95
CA TYR A 463 12.61 -17.39 -17.65
C TYR A 463 14.04 -17.78 -18.04
N ASP A 464 14.67 -18.66 -17.26
CA ASP A 464 15.99 -19.21 -17.54
C ASP A 464 15.88 -20.39 -18.52
N PRO A 465 16.28 -20.23 -19.79
CA PRO A 465 16.13 -21.26 -20.81
C PRO A 465 17.03 -22.49 -20.56
N ASN A 466 18.00 -22.41 -19.65
CA ASN A 466 18.82 -23.57 -19.26
C ASN A 466 18.11 -24.46 -18.23
N ARG A 467 17.05 -23.96 -17.62
CA ARG A 467 16.32 -24.60 -16.52
C ARG A 467 14.93 -25.04 -16.96
N VAL A 468 14.23 -24.19 -17.70
CA VAL A 468 12.88 -24.44 -18.19
C VAL A 468 12.78 -24.20 -19.70
N LYS A 469 11.87 -24.92 -20.35
CA LYS A 469 11.49 -24.67 -21.73
C LYS A 469 10.10 -24.06 -21.77
N LEU A 470 9.94 -22.89 -22.39
CA LEU A 470 8.61 -22.43 -22.81
C LEU A 470 8.12 -23.37 -23.91
N VAL A 471 7.00 -24.05 -23.70
CA VAL A 471 6.48 -25.04 -24.65
C VAL A 471 6.22 -24.36 -25.99
N GLU A 472 6.83 -24.90 -27.06
CA GLU A 472 6.86 -24.25 -28.36
C GLU A 472 5.48 -24.31 -29.05
N LYS A 473 4.81 -23.16 -29.09
CA LYS A 473 3.55 -22.92 -29.80
C LYS A 473 3.56 -21.47 -30.29
N GLU A 474 2.65 -21.16 -31.20
CA GLU A 474 2.42 -19.76 -31.59
C GLU A 474 1.87 -18.98 -30.38
N ALA A 475 2.34 -17.76 -30.18
CA ALA A 475 1.77 -16.86 -29.17
C ALA A 475 0.37 -16.41 -29.59
N GLY A 476 -0.51 -16.17 -28.61
CA GLY A 476 -1.84 -15.59 -28.88
C GLY A 476 -1.74 -14.10 -29.20
N THR A 477 -2.72 -13.57 -29.94
CA THR A 477 -2.87 -12.12 -30.12
C THR A 477 -3.47 -11.44 -28.89
N SER A 478 -3.50 -10.11 -28.86
CA SER A 478 -3.99 -9.30 -27.74
C SER A 478 -5.45 -9.59 -27.34
N ASP A 479 -6.26 -10.02 -28.30
CA ASP A 479 -7.70 -10.28 -28.22
C ASP A 479 -8.08 -11.77 -28.39
N GLU A 480 -7.10 -12.65 -28.65
CA GLU A 480 -7.31 -14.09 -28.72
C GLU A 480 -7.27 -14.72 -27.32
N ALA A 481 -8.35 -15.40 -26.95
CA ALA A 481 -8.47 -16.05 -25.65
C ALA A 481 -7.64 -17.34 -25.57
N ALA A 482 -6.91 -17.50 -24.47
CA ALA A 482 -6.26 -18.74 -24.10
C ALA A 482 -7.30 -19.88 -24.02
N SER A 483 -6.92 -21.04 -24.54
CA SER A 483 -7.75 -22.26 -24.52
C SER A 483 -6.88 -23.49 -24.40
N PHE A 484 -7.50 -24.62 -24.04
CA PHE A 484 -6.82 -25.91 -23.88
C PHE A 484 -7.25 -26.91 -24.94
N SER A 485 -6.30 -27.73 -25.40
CA SER A 485 -6.55 -28.94 -26.18
C SER A 485 -5.69 -30.08 -25.63
N GLY A 486 -6.34 -31.17 -25.23
CA GLY A 486 -5.65 -32.32 -24.61
C GLY A 486 -4.92 -31.98 -23.30
N GLY A 487 -5.36 -30.94 -22.57
CA GLY A 487 -4.68 -30.50 -21.35
C GLY A 487 -3.42 -29.67 -21.58
N HIS A 488 -3.22 -29.15 -22.79
CA HIS A 488 -2.13 -28.23 -23.12
C HIS A 488 -2.68 -26.93 -23.72
N LEU A 489 -1.99 -25.80 -23.56
CA LEU A 489 -2.45 -24.53 -24.13
C LEU A 489 -2.45 -24.60 -25.67
N VAL A 490 -3.43 -24.03 -26.36
CA VAL A 490 -3.42 -24.00 -27.84
C VAL A 490 -2.39 -23.01 -28.37
N LYS A 491 -2.32 -21.84 -27.74
CA LYS A 491 -1.34 -20.76 -28.00
C LYS A 491 -0.49 -20.54 -26.75
N ASN A 492 0.79 -20.22 -26.90
CA ASN A 492 1.70 -20.06 -25.77
C ASN A 492 2.75 -18.95 -26.00
N PRO A 493 2.78 -17.88 -25.18
CA PRO A 493 1.79 -17.55 -24.14
C PRO A 493 0.46 -17.04 -24.73
N ALA A 494 -0.58 -16.95 -23.91
CA ALA A 494 -1.90 -16.45 -24.32
C ALA A 494 -2.66 -15.75 -23.18
N ARG A 495 -3.49 -14.75 -23.51
CA ARG A 495 -4.27 -13.97 -22.54
C ARG A 495 -5.56 -14.70 -22.15
N ILE A 496 -5.93 -14.65 -20.87
CA ILE A 496 -7.17 -15.29 -20.39
C ILE A 496 -8.34 -14.32 -20.58
N ALA A 497 -9.34 -14.74 -21.35
CA ALA A 497 -10.60 -14.01 -21.60
C ALA A 497 -10.43 -12.51 -21.90
N PRO A 498 -9.56 -12.10 -22.85
CA PRO A 498 -9.16 -10.69 -23.03
C PRO A 498 -10.29 -9.76 -23.44
N THR A 499 -11.38 -10.29 -24.00
CA THR A 499 -12.58 -9.54 -24.42
C THR A 499 -13.70 -9.53 -23.37
N ASN A 500 -13.50 -10.18 -22.20
CA ASN A 500 -14.51 -10.21 -21.15
C ASN A 500 -14.65 -8.82 -20.50
N PRO A 501 -15.87 -8.28 -20.30
CA PRO A 501 -16.10 -6.97 -19.71
C PRO A 501 -15.46 -6.75 -18.34
N ALA A 502 -15.25 -7.81 -17.55
CA ALA A 502 -14.57 -7.74 -16.26
C ALA A 502 -13.13 -7.20 -16.36
N PHE A 503 -12.51 -7.26 -17.55
CA PHE A 503 -11.16 -6.74 -17.81
C PHE A 503 -11.15 -5.39 -18.56
N THR A 504 -12.29 -4.69 -18.64
CA THR A 504 -12.36 -3.36 -19.24
C THR A 504 -11.46 -2.37 -18.50
N LYS A 505 -10.46 -1.79 -19.19
CA LYS A 505 -9.44 -0.91 -18.59
C LYS A 505 -8.76 -1.55 -17.37
N VAL A 506 -8.51 -2.85 -17.43
CA VAL A 506 -7.70 -3.62 -16.48
C VAL A 506 -6.71 -4.47 -17.28
N ARG A 507 -5.56 -4.79 -16.66
CA ARG A 507 -4.57 -5.72 -17.21
C ARG A 507 -5.21 -7.09 -17.41
N LYS A 508 -4.92 -7.76 -18.52
CA LYS A 508 -5.38 -9.13 -18.79
C LYS A 508 -4.36 -10.11 -18.24
N SER A 509 -4.83 -11.16 -17.57
CA SER A 509 -3.94 -12.23 -17.09
C SER A 509 -3.32 -13.01 -18.25
N LEU A 510 -2.08 -13.45 -18.09
CA LEU A 510 -1.29 -14.13 -19.11
C LEU A 510 -0.95 -15.55 -18.66
N ALA A 511 -1.36 -16.55 -19.44
CA ALA A 511 -0.99 -17.94 -19.22
C ALA A 511 0.22 -18.31 -20.10
N ALA A 512 1.18 -19.00 -19.49
CA ALA A 512 2.31 -19.59 -20.19
C ALA A 512 2.57 -21.02 -19.71
N GLU A 513 2.71 -21.95 -20.65
CA GLU A 513 3.03 -23.35 -20.39
C GLU A 513 4.54 -23.56 -20.48
N PHE A 514 5.13 -24.04 -19.38
CA PHE A 514 6.55 -24.37 -19.26
C PHE A 514 6.73 -25.87 -19.03
N GLU A 515 7.87 -26.38 -19.49
CA GLU A 515 8.35 -27.73 -19.20
C GLU A 515 9.58 -27.62 -18.28
N PHE A 516 9.54 -28.35 -17.16
CA PHE A 516 10.66 -28.53 -16.24
C PHE A 516 10.83 -30.03 -15.97
N LYS A 517 11.97 -30.61 -16.35
CA LYS A 517 12.26 -32.05 -16.16
C LYS A 517 11.14 -32.97 -16.66
N GLY A 518 10.60 -32.67 -17.85
CA GLY A 518 9.50 -33.43 -18.46
C GLY A 518 8.13 -33.20 -17.83
N GLN A 519 8.03 -32.32 -16.82
CA GLN A 519 6.75 -31.94 -16.21
C GLN A 519 6.23 -30.64 -16.83
N HIS A 520 5.01 -30.68 -17.36
CA HIS A 520 4.29 -29.51 -17.84
C HIS A 520 3.62 -28.76 -16.68
N ILE A 521 3.81 -27.44 -16.66
CA ILE A 521 3.30 -26.53 -15.64
C ILE A 521 2.79 -25.27 -16.35
N VAL A 522 1.55 -24.88 -16.08
CA VAL A 522 0.98 -23.62 -16.57
C VAL A 522 1.15 -22.57 -15.49
N VAL A 523 1.95 -21.55 -15.78
CA VAL A 523 2.12 -20.39 -14.91
C VAL A 523 1.22 -19.27 -15.44
N ILE A 524 0.43 -18.67 -14.55
CA ILE A 524 -0.50 -17.59 -14.89
C ILE A 524 -0.06 -16.34 -14.16
N ALA A 525 0.25 -15.28 -14.89
CA ALA A 525 0.57 -13.97 -14.36
C ALA A 525 -0.69 -13.11 -14.26
N ASN A 526 -0.88 -12.43 -13.14
CA ASN A 526 -2.09 -11.67 -12.83
C ASN A 526 -1.75 -10.25 -12.36
N HIS A 527 -2.59 -9.30 -12.74
CA HIS A 527 -2.64 -7.96 -12.18
C HIS A 527 -4.09 -7.49 -12.19
N LEU A 528 -4.82 -7.75 -11.10
CA LEU A 528 -6.27 -7.51 -11.05
C LEU A 528 -6.63 -6.03 -10.87
N LYS A 529 -7.93 -5.73 -10.88
CA LYS A 529 -8.45 -4.37 -10.72
C LYS A 529 -7.97 -3.74 -9.40
N SER A 530 -7.24 -2.62 -9.51
CA SER A 530 -6.82 -1.80 -8.38
C SER A 530 -8.00 -1.32 -7.53
N LYS A 531 -7.75 -1.07 -6.24
CA LYS A 531 -8.72 -0.47 -5.31
C LYS A 531 -8.95 1.04 -5.53
N ILE A 532 -8.29 1.66 -6.52
CA ILE A 532 -8.58 3.05 -6.95
C ILE A 532 -10.06 3.16 -7.36
N GLY A 533 -10.77 4.08 -6.72
CA GLY A 533 -12.21 4.28 -6.87
C GLY A 533 -13.05 3.75 -5.71
N ASP A 534 -12.44 3.02 -4.76
CA ASP A 534 -13.07 2.69 -3.48
C ASP A 534 -13.13 3.95 -2.57
N ASP A 535 -14.07 3.96 -1.62
CA ASP A 535 -14.19 5.07 -0.68
C ASP A 535 -12.96 5.16 0.24
N ALA A 536 -12.63 6.37 0.67
CA ALA A 536 -11.57 6.57 1.65
C ALA A 536 -12.03 6.07 3.03
N VAL A 537 -11.15 5.37 3.75
CA VAL A 537 -11.43 4.82 5.08
C VAL A 537 -11.94 5.91 6.04
N TYR A 538 -11.31 7.09 6.05
CA TYR A 538 -11.72 8.26 6.83
C TYR A 538 -12.35 9.34 5.92
N GLY A 539 -13.16 8.92 4.95
CA GLY A 539 -13.90 9.81 4.05
C GLY A 539 -15.30 10.15 4.59
N SER A 540 -16.00 11.02 3.86
CA SER A 540 -17.37 11.45 4.19
C SER A 540 -18.46 10.42 3.88
N ALA A 541 -18.10 9.28 3.28
CA ALA A 541 -19.01 8.17 3.01
C ALA A 541 -18.71 7.04 4.00
N GLN A 542 -19.62 6.82 4.95
CA GLN A 542 -19.48 5.78 5.97
C GLN A 542 -20.72 4.89 6.04
N PRO A 543 -20.57 3.56 6.20
CA PRO A 543 -19.29 2.84 6.17
C PRO A 543 -18.64 2.89 4.78
N ALA A 544 -17.30 2.98 4.70
CA ALA A 544 -16.58 3.03 3.43
C ALA A 544 -16.86 1.80 2.54
N VAL A 545 -17.22 2.02 1.26
CA VAL A 545 -17.57 0.96 0.32
C VAL A 545 -16.42 0.64 -0.64
N GLN A 546 -16.17 -0.65 -0.86
CA GLN A 546 -15.23 -1.15 -1.88
C GLN A 546 -15.92 -1.31 -3.25
N HIS A 547 -16.19 -0.21 -3.94
CA HIS A 547 -16.88 -0.18 -5.26
C HIS A 547 -16.24 -1.08 -6.32
N THR A 548 -14.93 -1.30 -6.23
CA THR A 548 -14.16 -2.11 -7.19
C THR A 548 -14.15 -3.61 -6.87
N GLN A 549 -14.65 -4.03 -5.71
CA GLN A 549 -14.56 -5.43 -5.24
C GLN A 549 -15.31 -6.41 -6.15
N ALA A 550 -16.52 -6.05 -6.60
CA ALA A 550 -17.31 -6.93 -7.45
C ALA A 550 -16.58 -7.29 -8.76
N ALA A 551 -15.87 -6.32 -9.36
CA ALA A 551 -15.07 -6.54 -10.56
C ALA A 551 -13.90 -7.51 -10.29
N ARG A 552 -13.19 -7.36 -9.16
CA ARG A 552 -12.12 -8.30 -8.77
C ARG A 552 -12.63 -9.72 -8.57
N ILE A 553 -13.78 -9.89 -7.90
CA ILE A 553 -14.40 -11.20 -7.70
C ILE A 553 -14.75 -11.86 -9.04
N GLU A 554 -15.27 -11.09 -10.00
CA GLU A 554 -15.59 -11.63 -11.32
C GLU A 554 -14.33 -12.05 -12.09
N GLN A 555 -13.27 -11.23 -12.05
CA GLN A 555 -11.97 -11.59 -12.61
C GLN A 555 -11.42 -12.90 -11.99
N ALA A 556 -11.51 -13.03 -10.67
CA ALA A 556 -11.09 -14.22 -9.94
C ALA A 556 -11.85 -15.49 -10.38
N LYS A 557 -13.17 -15.41 -10.57
CA LYS A 557 -13.98 -16.53 -11.07
C LYS A 557 -13.61 -16.95 -12.49
N ILE A 558 -13.31 -15.99 -13.37
CA ILE A 558 -12.85 -16.29 -14.73
C ILE A 558 -11.52 -17.07 -14.70
N LEU A 559 -10.58 -16.66 -13.85
CA LEU A 559 -9.30 -17.35 -13.69
C LEU A 559 -9.47 -18.76 -13.11
N ASN A 560 -10.30 -18.91 -12.08
CA ASN A 560 -10.62 -20.23 -11.52
C ASN A 560 -11.28 -21.15 -12.57
N SER A 561 -12.20 -20.62 -13.38
CA SER A 561 -12.86 -21.36 -14.46
C SER A 561 -11.87 -21.83 -15.53
N PHE A 562 -10.86 -21.00 -15.86
CA PHE A 562 -9.79 -21.38 -16.77
C PHE A 562 -8.94 -22.55 -16.22
N VAL A 563 -8.65 -22.54 -14.91
CA VAL A 563 -7.96 -23.65 -14.23
C VAL A 563 -8.81 -24.92 -14.25
N GLN A 564 -10.10 -24.82 -13.94
CA GLN A 564 -11.04 -25.95 -13.99
C GLN A 564 -11.08 -26.58 -15.38
N GLU A 565 -11.12 -25.78 -16.44
CA GLU A 565 -11.12 -26.27 -17.82
C GLU A 565 -9.86 -27.07 -18.14
N GLY A 566 -8.67 -26.56 -17.78
CA GLY A 566 -7.43 -27.29 -17.98
C GLY A 566 -7.37 -28.60 -17.18
N LEU A 567 -7.79 -28.58 -15.92
CA LEU A 567 -7.86 -29.77 -15.05
C LEU A 567 -8.88 -30.81 -15.54
N ARG A 568 -9.99 -30.37 -16.14
CA ARG A 568 -11.01 -31.25 -16.74
C ARG A 568 -10.44 -32.05 -17.91
N GLN A 569 -9.54 -31.45 -18.69
CA GLN A 569 -8.86 -32.14 -19.80
C GLN A 569 -7.67 -32.98 -19.32
N ASN A 570 -6.94 -32.51 -18.31
CA ASN A 570 -5.83 -33.23 -17.69
C ASN A 570 -5.78 -32.99 -16.17
N PRO A 571 -6.27 -33.93 -15.33
CA PRO A 571 -6.26 -33.79 -13.87
C PRO A 571 -4.86 -33.67 -13.24
N ASN A 572 -3.81 -34.05 -13.98
CA ASN A 572 -2.42 -33.97 -13.54
C ASN A 572 -1.71 -32.68 -13.99
N LEU A 573 -2.42 -31.80 -14.70
CA LEU A 573 -1.90 -30.49 -15.09
C LEU A 573 -1.64 -29.65 -13.83
N LYS A 574 -0.49 -28.97 -13.82
CA LYS A 574 -0.02 -28.21 -12.67
C LYS A 574 -0.22 -26.74 -12.97
N PHE A 575 -0.86 -26.02 -12.05
CA PHE A 575 -1.08 -24.59 -12.15
C PHE A 575 -0.33 -23.84 -11.06
N VAL A 576 0.29 -22.72 -11.45
CA VAL A 576 0.86 -21.74 -10.52
C VAL A 576 0.37 -20.37 -10.94
N LEU A 577 -0.53 -19.78 -10.16
CA LEU A 577 -1.01 -18.43 -10.40
C LEU A 577 -0.16 -17.50 -9.54
N THR A 578 0.44 -16.52 -10.17
CA THR A 578 1.31 -15.51 -9.56
C THR A 578 0.76 -14.14 -9.90
N GLY A 579 0.96 -13.15 -9.06
CA GLY A 579 0.51 -11.80 -9.41
C GLY A 579 0.27 -10.89 -8.23
N ASP A 580 -0.06 -9.65 -8.59
CA ASP A 580 -0.74 -8.69 -7.73
C ASP A 580 -2.26 -8.89 -7.94
N PHE A 581 -2.92 -9.43 -6.92
CA PHE A 581 -4.35 -9.68 -6.95
C PHE A 581 -5.18 -8.48 -6.48
N ASN A 582 -4.52 -7.39 -6.06
CA ASN A 582 -5.14 -6.17 -5.54
C ASN A 582 -6.19 -6.43 -4.44
N ASP A 583 -6.02 -7.54 -3.73
CA ASP A 583 -6.89 -7.94 -2.64
C ASP A 583 -6.17 -8.87 -1.68
N PHE A 584 -6.68 -8.93 -0.46
CA PHE A 584 -6.01 -9.59 0.65
C PHE A 584 -6.14 -11.11 0.58
N GLU A 585 -5.25 -11.84 1.25
CA GLU A 585 -5.20 -13.30 1.23
C GLU A 585 -6.50 -13.94 1.77
N PHE A 586 -7.20 -13.25 2.67
CA PHE A 586 -8.47 -13.66 3.27
C PHE A 586 -9.72 -13.15 2.52
N SER A 587 -9.55 -12.36 1.46
CA SER A 587 -10.65 -11.67 0.76
C SER A 587 -11.58 -12.64 0.01
N GLU A 588 -12.80 -12.17 -0.29
CA GLU A 588 -13.73 -12.90 -1.16
C GLU A 588 -13.17 -13.09 -2.58
N THR A 589 -12.35 -12.15 -3.07
CA THR A 589 -11.60 -12.29 -4.32
C THR A 589 -10.66 -13.50 -4.28
N ALA A 590 -9.85 -13.61 -3.22
CA ALA A 590 -8.92 -14.72 -3.03
C ALA A 590 -9.66 -16.07 -2.88
N LYS A 591 -10.79 -16.10 -2.18
CA LYS A 591 -11.65 -17.30 -2.07
C LYS A 591 -12.24 -17.71 -3.42
N ALA A 592 -12.77 -16.75 -4.18
CA ALA A 592 -13.33 -16.99 -5.51
C ALA A 592 -12.26 -17.51 -6.49
N LEU A 593 -11.03 -16.99 -6.39
CA LEU A 593 -9.90 -17.47 -7.19
C LEU A 593 -9.51 -18.90 -6.79
N ALA A 594 -9.42 -19.15 -5.48
CA ALA A 594 -8.99 -20.45 -4.96
C ALA A 594 -9.94 -21.58 -5.38
N GLY A 595 -11.25 -21.33 -5.29
CA GLY A 595 -12.27 -22.33 -5.56
C GLY A 595 -12.02 -23.64 -4.81
N ASN A 596 -12.23 -24.76 -5.49
CA ASN A 596 -11.89 -26.08 -4.96
C ASN A 596 -10.56 -26.62 -5.50
N GLU A 597 -9.90 -25.92 -6.40
CA GLU A 597 -8.82 -26.44 -7.23
C GLU A 597 -7.44 -25.98 -6.75
N LEU A 598 -7.38 -24.79 -6.14
CA LEU A 598 -6.14 -24.13 -5.78
C LEU A 598 -5.96 -23.99 -4.26
N ILE A 599 -4.71 -23.79 -3.86
CA ILE A 599 -4.27 -23.46 -2.49
C ILE A 599 -3.64 -22.08 -2.56
N ASN A 600 -4.07 -21.17 -1.68
CA ASN A 600 -3.50 -19.85 -1.50
C ASN A 600 -2.28 -19.94 -0.56
N LEU A 601 -1.06 -19.75 -1.07
CA LEU A 601 0.14 -19.96 -0.26
C LEU A 601 0.38 -18.84 0.77
N MET A 602 -0.04 -17.60 0.50
CA MET A 602 0.03 -16.53 1.51
C MET A 602 -0.89 -16.79 2.70
N GLN A 603 -2.10 -17.32 2.45
CA GLN A 603 -3.07 -17.66 3.50
C GLN A 603 -2.60 -18.82 4.40
N GLU A 604 -1.76 -19.73 3.88
CA GLU A 604 -1.17 -20.84 4.62
C GLU A 604 0.14 -20.44 5.34
N HIS A 605 0.68 -19.26 5.05
CA HIS A 605 1.95 -18.80 5.63
C HIS A 605 1.80 -18.25 7.05
N ASP A 606 2.88 -17.99 7.76
CA ASP A 606 2.84 -17.42 9.12
C ASP A 606 2.16 -16.06 9.13
N ALA A 607 1.16 -15.87 10.00
CA ALA A 607 0.34 -14.64 10.03
C ALA A 607 1.16 -13.35 10.18
N ALA A 608 2.30 -13.41 10.90
CA ALA A 608 3.22 -12.29 11.09
C ALA A 608 4.07 -11.95 9.86
N ASP A 609 3.99 -12.74 8.79
CA ASP A 609 4.77 -12.60 7.55
C ASP A 609 3.87 -12.37 6.32
N ARG A 610 2.54 -12.28 6.51
CA ARG A 610 1.55 -12.14 5.43
C ARG A 610 1.42 -10.70 4.93
N TYR A 611 2.43 -10.20 4.24
CA TYR A 611 2.33 -8.92 3.55
C TYR A 611 3.29 -8.84 2.36
N SER A 612 2.98 -7.93 1.45
CA SER A 612 3.85 -7.52 0.36
C SER A 612 3.77 -6.04 0.06
N TYR A 613 2.88 -5.30 0.73
CA TYR A 613 2.59 -3.89 0.50
C TYR A 613 2.38 -3.16 1.82
N PHE A 614 2.70 -1.87 1.87
CA PHE A 614 2.41 -1.01 3.01
C PHE A 614 1.52 0.15 2.56
N TYR A 615 0.35 0.27 3.17
CA TYR A 615 -0.61 1.32 2.87
C TYR A 615 -1.15 1.94 4.16
N ARG A 616 -0.89 3.24 4.31
CA ARG A 616 -1.47 4.08 5.36
C ARG A 616 -1.46 3.46 6.77
N GLY A 617 -0.29 2.98 7.22
CA GLY A 617 -0.13 2.40 8.55
C GLY A 617 -0.42 0.90 8.65
N SER A 618 -0.86 0.26 7.56
CA SER A 618 -1.17 -1.17 7.52
C SER A 618 -0.32 -1.92 6.50
N ASN A 619 0.25 -3.05 6.91
CA ASN A 619 0.84 -4.04 6.03
C ASN A 619 -0.28 -4.89 5.38
N GLN A 620 -0.20 -5.09 4.07
CA GLN A 620 -1.22 -5.72 3.24
C GLN A 620 -0.60 -6.76 2.30
N SER A 621 -1.37 -7.79 1.94
CA SER A 621 -0.96 -8.99 1.18
C SER A 621 -1.48 -8.97 -0.26
N LEU A 622 -1.10 -7.96 -1.05
CA LEU A 622 -1.62 -7.81 -2.41
C LEU A 622 -1.01 -8.82 -3.40
N ASP A 623 0.25 -9.20 -3.17
CA ASP A 623 0.98 -10.17 -4.00
C ASP A 623 0.89 -11.57 -3.39
N ASN A 624 0.60 -12.55 -4.25
CA ASN A 624 0.36 -13.91 -3.79
C ASN A 624 0.76 -14.95 -4.83
N ILE A 625 0.85 -16.21 -4.40
CA ILE A 625 0.99 -17.38 -5.26
C ILE A 625 -0.07 -18.40 -4.89
N PHE A 626 -0.85 -18.82 -5.88
CA PHE A 626 -1.77 -19.95 -5.76
C PHE A 626 -1.22 -21.15 -6.54
N ILE A 627 -1.37 -22.35 -5.99
CA ILE A 627 -0.96 -23.59 -6.66
C ILE A 627 -2.12 -24.56 -6.78
N SER A 628 -2.16 -25.36 -7.83
CA SER A 628 -3.11 -26.47 -7.92
C SER A 628 -2.90 -27.48 -6.79
N LYS A 629 -3.98 -28.07 -6.26
CA LYS A 629 -3.93 -29.02 -5.14
C LYS A 629 -3.06 -30.26 -5.38
N ASN A 630 -2.83 -30.64 -6.64
CA ASN A 630 -1.88 -31.73 -6.97
C ASN A 630 -0.40 -31.37 -6.73
N LEU A 631 -0.10 -30.10 -6.38
CA LEU A 631 1.20 -29.64 -5.87
C LEU A 631 1.23 -29.50 -4.34
N ALA A 632 0.15 -29.83 -3.63
CA ALA A 632 0.10 -29.76 -2.17
C ALA A 632 1.24 -30.59 -1.55
N GLY A 633 1.93 -30.00 -0.56
CA GLY A 633 3.08 -30.64 0.11
C GLY A 633 4.36 -30.73 -0.74
N LYS A 634 4.35 -30.27 -1.99
CA LYS A 634 5.54 -30.12 -2.84
C LYS A 634 6.08 -28.68 -2.87
N ALA A 635 5.39 -27.73 -2.22
CA ALA A 635 5.70 -26.32 -2.29
C ALA A 635 6.33 -25.78 -0.99
N VAL A 636 7.35 -24.95 -1.14
CA VAL A 636 7.87 -24.06 -0.09
C VAL A 636 7.68 -22.63 -0.59
N PHE A 637 7.09 -21.76 0.25
CA PHE A 637 6.72 -20.40 -0.11
C PHE A 637 7.37 -19.39 0.85
N ALA A 638 7.75 -18.23 0.35
CA ALA A 638 8.22 -17.12 1.15
C ALA A 638 7.93 -15.77 0.47
N PRO A 639 7.25 -14.82 1.15
CA PRO A 639 7.43 -13.40 0.85
C PRO A 639 8.86 -12.97 1.24
N VAL A 640 9.39 -11.98 0.54
CA VAL A 640 10.78 -11.51 0.77
C VAL A 640 10.76 -10.01 0.96
N HIS A 641 10.85 -9.58 2.22
CA HIS A 641 10.62 -8.18 2.60
C HIS A 641 11.85 -7.30 2.34
N ILE A 642 11.86 -6.67 1.17
CA ILE A 642 12.99 -5.85 0.68
C ILE A 642 12.56 -4.45 0.23
N ASN A 643 11.25 -4.19 0.19
CA ASN A 643 10.63 -3.01 -0.40
C ASN A 643 9.55 -2.38 0.49
N ALA A 644 8.49 -3.12 0.83
CA ALA A 644 7.26 -2.54 1.41
C ALA A 644 7.52 -1.78 2.74
N SER A 645 8.59 -2.17 3.44
CA SER A 645 8.98 -1.62 4.74
C SER A 645 10.04 -0.53 4.66
N PHE A 646 10.49 -0.19 3.45
CA PHE A 646 11.67 0.62 3.18
C PHE A 646 11.36 1.79 2.27
N MET A 647 12.24 2.79 2.27
CA MET A 647 12.27 3.89 1.29
C MET A 647 13.39 3.67 0.27
N GLU A 648 13.43 4.46 -0.81
CA GLU A 648 14.46 4.34 -1.85
C GLU A 648 15.88 4.50 -1.29
N GLU A 649 16.07 5.37 -0.31
CA GLU A 649 17.33 5.60 0.40
C GLU A 649 17.84 4.35 1.12
N HIS A 650 16.94 3.42 1.44
CA HIS A 650 17.25 2.14 2.05
C HIS A 650 17.42 1.00 1.03
N GLY A 651 17.31 1.28 -0.27
CA GLY A 651 17.45 0.30 -1.35
C GLY A 651 16.13 -0.23 -1.91
N ARG A 652 14.98 0.37 -1.56
CA ARG A 652 13.68 0.04 -2.16
C ARG A 652 13.73 0.23 -3.68
N ALA A 653 13.20 -0.74 -4.42
CA ALA A 653 13.12 -0.71 -5.88
C ALA A 653 11.69 -0.59 -6.41
N SER A 654 10.71 -0.97 -5.59
CA SER A 654 9.28 -0.99 -5.89
C SER A 654 8.51 -0.76 -4.59
N ASP A 655 7.22 -0.45 -4.64
CA ASP A 655 6.33 -0.46 -3.50
C ASP A 655 5.86 -1.84 -3.05
N HIS A 656 6.13 -2.87 -3.85
CA HIS A 656 5.79 -4.26 -3.56
C HIS A 656 7.01 -5.12 -3.20
N ASP A 657 6.87 -6.01 -2.23
CA ASP A 657 7.82 -7.09 -1.98
C ASP A 657 7.61 -8.25 -3.00
N PRO A 658 8.67 -8.89 -3.49
CA PRO A 658 8.54 -10.13 -4.25
C PRO A 658 8.08 -11.29 -3.35
N VAL A 659 7.32 -12.20 -3.95
CA VAL A 659 6.97 -13.50 -3.35
C VAL A 659 7.52 -14.64 -4.19
N VAL A 660 8.02 -15.69 -3.54
CA VAL A 660 8.73 -16.80 -4.19
C VAL A 660 8.14 -18.14 -3.75
N VAL A 661 7.98 -19.06 -4.69
CA VAL A 661 7.67 -20.46 -4.43
C VAL A 661 8.75 -21.36 -5.02
N GLN A 662 9.07 -22.44 -4.32
CA GLN A 662 9.84 -23.57 -4.83
C GLN A 662 8.98 -24.83 -4.84
N LEU A 663 8.97 -25.52 -5.98
CA LEU A 663 8.24 -26.77 -6.19
C LEU A 663 9.21 -27.94 -6.33
N ASP A 664 9.00 -29.01 -5.56
CA ASP A 664 9.83 -30.21 -5.55
C ASP A 664 9.32 -31.28 -6.53
N PHE A 665 10.14 -31.61 -7.53
CA PHE A 665 9.86 -32.64 -8.54
C PHE A 665 10.76 -33.87 -8.43
N SER A 666 11.57 -34.00 -7.37
CA SER A 666 12.54 -35.09 -7.21
C SER A 666 11.92 -36.50 -7.29
N LYS A 667 10.71 -36.69 -6.76
CA LYS A 667 10.00 -37.98 -6.80
C LYS A 667 9.39 -38.31 -8.16
N ASP A 668 9.10 -37.29 -8.97
CA ASP A 668 8.48 -37.48 -10.28
C ASP A 668 9.54 -37.87 -11.33
N VAL A 669 10.80 -37.43 -11.15
CA VAL A 669 11.96 -37.83 -11.97
C VAL A 669 12.35 -39.29 -11.76
N ALA A 670 12.24 -39.80 -10.53
CA ALA A 670 12.53 -41.21 -10.24
C ALA A 670 11.55 -42.16 -10.96
N ALA A 671 10.26 -41.80 -11.02
CA ALA A 671 9.23 -42.60 -11.68
C ALA A 671 9.37 -42.63 -13.21
N SER A 672 9.81 -41.52 -13.85
CA SER A 672 10.05 -41.49 -15.30
C SER A 672 11.32 -42.25 -15.69
N SER A 673 12.33 -42.31 -14.81
CA SER A 673 13.57 -43.08 -15.06
C SER A 673 13.40 -44.59 -14.95
N SER A 674 12.38 -45.09 -14.23
CA SER A 674 12.11 -46.52 -14.09
C SER A 674 11.33 -47.14 -15.26
N ASP A 675 10.74 -46.33 -16.14
CA ASP A 675 9.92 -46.81 -17.28
C ASP A 675 10.73 -46.99 -18.58
N SER A 676 11.99 -46.55 -18.60
CA SER A 676 12.88 -46.67 -19.79
C SER A 676 13.73 -47.95 -19.84
N SER A 677 13.47 -48.94 -18.98
CA SER A 677 14.23 -50.20 -18.97
C SER A 677 13.35 -51.44 -19.08
N GLN A 678 12.65 -51.63 -20.21
CA GLN A 678 12.30 -52.96 -20.69
C GLN A 678 12.55 -53.10 -22.21
N PRO A 679 13.32 -54.11 -22.67
CA PRO A 679 13.46 -54.40 -24.08
C PRO A 679 12.16 -54.96 -24.65
N SER A 680 11.78 -54.45 -25.82
CA SER A 680 10.68 -54.91 -26.64
C SER A 680 10.85 -56.37 -27.08
N GLN A 681 9.87 -57.22 -26.75
CA GLN A 681 9.62 -58.47 -27.48
C GLN A 681 8.35 -58.33 -28.32
N SER A 682 8.58 -58.29 -29.63
CA SER A 682 7.58 -58.40 -30.68
C SER A 682 7.28 -59.87 -30.94
N THR A 683 6.01 -60.25 -30.84
CA THR A 683 5.42 -61.34 -31.64
C THR A 683 3.94 -61.03 -31.86
N GLY A 684 3.55 -60.83 -33.13
CA GLY A 684 2.15 -60.69 -33.51
C GLY A 684 1.48 -62.03 -33.79
N GLN A 685 0.15 -62.07 -33.70
CA GLN A 685 -0.73 -62.71 -34.70
C GLN A 685 -2.21 -62.42 -34.41
N SER A 686 -2.97 -62.43 -35.51
CA SER A 686 -4.33 -61.92 -35.70
C SER A 686 -5.47 -62.80 -35.14
N SER A 687 -6.64 -62.14 -35.00
CA SER A 687 -7.94 -62.49 -35.62
C SER A 687 -9.16 -62.93 -34.77
N VAL A 688 -10.30 -62.37 -35.21
CA VAL A 688 -11.73 -62.78 -35.22
C VAL A 688 -12.65 -62.71 -33.98
N ALA A 689 -13.57 -61.74 -34.08
CA ALA A 689 -15.05 -61.83 -34.16
C ALA A 689 -15.95 -62.01 -32.92
N ALA A 690 -16.94 -61.06 -32.84
CA ALA A 690 -18.37 -61.10 -32.44
C ALA A 690 -18.82 -62.01 -31.26
N GLU A 691 -19.75 -61.64 -30.38
CA GLU A 691 -21.11 -61.14 -30.64
C GLU A 691 -21.79 -60.66 -29.31
N GLN A 692 -23.00 -60.14 -29.48
CA GLN A 692 -23.92 -59.38 -28.64
C GLN A 692 -24.42 -60.05 -27.33
N GLY A 693 -24.92 -59.21 -26.40
CA GLY A 693 -25.93 -59.64 -25.41
C GLY A 693 -26.10 -58.72 -24.19
N ALA A 694 -27.13 -57.86 -24.23
CA ALA A 694 -27.83 -57.28 -23.08
C ALA A 694 -29.34 -57.53 -23.28
N PRO A 695 -30.30 -57.16 -22.40
CA PRO A 695 -30.24 -56.67 -21.01
C PRO A 695 -31.30 -57.36 -20.09
N SER A 696 -31.40 -56.98 -18.79
CA SER A 696 -32.65 -56.73 -18.01
C SER A 696 -32.38 -56.58 -16.51
N GLN A 697 -32.65 -55.40 -15.93
CA GLN A 697 -33.80 -55.03 -15.06
C GLN A 697 -33.76 -55.55 -13.60
N THR A 698 -33.81 -54.65 -12.60
CA THR A 698 -35.04 -54.28 -11.84
C THR A 698 -34.75 -53.57 -10.49
N ASN A 699 -35.43 -52.44 -10.33
CA ASN A 699 -36.21 -51.93 -9.18
C ASN A 699 -35.60 -51.56 -7.80
N SER A 700 -35.78 -50.27 -7.49
CA SER A 700 -36.01 -49.67 -6.15
C SER A 700 -37.43 -49.96 -5.63
N PRO A 701 -37.71 -49.68 -4.33
CA PRO A 701 -38.60 -48.55 -3.97
C PRO A 701 -38.11 -47.77 -2.72
N SER A 702 -38.10 -46.43 -2.69
CA SER A 702 -39.16 -45.49 -2.25
C SER A 702 -39.53 -45.51 -0.75
N SER A 703 -39.29 -44.42 -0.01
CA SER A 703 -40.35 -43.44 0.40
C SER A 703 -39.96 -42.54 1.59
N ASN A 704 -40.57 -41.35 1.57
CA ASN A 704 -40.49 -40.15 2.41
C ASN A 704 -40.70 -40.32 3.94
N GLN A 705 -40.14 -39.42 4.76
CA GLN A 705 -40.91 -38.34 5.42
C GLN A 705 -40.08 -37.39 6.31
N THR A 706 -40.57 -36.16 6.34
CA THR A 706 -40.21 -34.94 7.07
C THR A 706 -40.48 -34.97 8.58
N GLY A 707 -39.75 -34.16 9.37
CA GLY A 707 -40.17 -33.73 10.71
C GLY A 707 -39.19 -32.75 11.39
N GLN A 708 -39.63 -31.50 11.58
CA GLN A 708 -39.01 -30.50 12.46
C GLN A 708 -39.32 -30.79 13.95
N GLY A 709 -38.42 -30.39 14.86
CA GLY A 709 -38.72 -30.26 16.28
C GLY A 709 -37.51 -29.93 17.16
N GLN A 710 -37.47 -28.73 17.72
CA GLN A 710 -36.52 -28.27 18.75
C GLN A 710 -36.85 -28.88 20.14
N THR A 711 -35.83 -29.18 20.95
CA THR A 711 -35.56 -28.63 22.32
C THR A 711 -34.74 -29.57 23.23
N ALA A 712 -33.70 -28.96 23.83
CA ALA A 712 -33.02 -29.17 25.12
C ALA A 712 -32.98 -30.54 25.85
N GLY A 713 -31.76 -30.90 26.31
CA GLY A 713 -31.57 -31.23 27.74
C GLY A 713 -30.92 -32.58 28.14
N SER A 714 -29.58 -32.58 28.23
CA SER A 714 -28.78 -33.11 29.36
C SER A 714 -28.52 -34.63 29.58
N LYS A 715 -27.21 -34.90 29.75
CA LYS A 715 -26.50 -35.88 30.63
C LYS A 715 -26.02 -37.26 30.10
N LYS A 716 -24.69 -37.25 29.89
CA LYS A 716 -23.61 -38.11 30.46
C LYS A 716 -23.53 -39.62 30.12
N LYS A 717 -22.45 -39.98 29.41
CA LYS A 717 -21.38 -40.98 29.69
C LYS A 717 -20.64 -41.25 28.37
N GLY A 718 -19.32 -41.39 28.25
CA GLY A 718 -18.20 -41.42 29.18
C GLY A 718 -16.86 -41.27 28.41
N LEU A 719 -15.83 -40.86 29.16
CA LEU A 719 -14.40 -40.77 28.81
C LEU A 719 -13.75 -42.18 28.79
N PRO A 720 -12.56 -42.40 28.19
CA PRO A 720 -11.26 -42.02 28.80
C PRO A 720 -10.19 -41.42 27.85
N GLN A 721 -9.48 -40.38 28.32
CA GLN A 721 -8.03 -40.28 28.63
C GLN A 721 -7.04 -40.62 27.50
N THR A 722 -6.34 -39.65 26.89
CA THR A 722 -5.06 -39.03 27.32
C THR A 722 -4.01 -40.00 27.87
N GLY A 723 -2.95 -40.23 27.08
CA GLY A 723 -1.68 -40.77 27.53
C GLY A 723 -0.52 -39.96 26.95
N GLN A 724 0.05 -39.09 27.79
CA GLN A 724 1.42 -38.59 27.65
C GLN A 724 2.39 -39.74 27.96
N ASN A 725 3.48 -39.84 27.20
CA ASN A 725 4.72 -40.45 27.69
C ASN A 725 5.87 -39.46 27.54
N SER A 726 6.36 -39.03 28.70
CA SER A 726 7.58 -38.30 28.95
C SER A 726 8.82 -39.18 28.76
N SER A 727 9.93 -38.58 28.30
CA SER A 727 11.24 -38.91 28.88
C SER A 727 12.01 -37.61 29.12
N SER A 728 12.14 -37.28 30.41
CA SER A 728 13.00 -36.22 30.93
C SER A 728 14.41 -36.74 31.09
N TRP A 729 15.40 -35.94 30.69
CA TRP A 729 16.70 -35.91 31.34
C TRP A 729 16.88 -34.49 31.89
N ALA A 730 16.85 -34.37 33.22
CA ALA A 730 17.28 -33.20 33.95
C ALA A 730 18.09 -33.67 35.16
N VAL A 731 19.36 -33.25 35.24
CA VAL A 731 20.12 -33.06 36.49
C VAL A 731 20.93 -31.78 36.26
N LEU A 732 20.40 -30.66 36.74
CA LEU A 732 20.80 -29.93 37.95
C LEU A 732 22.17 -29.25 37.87
N GLY A 733 22.13 -27.92 37.91
CA GLY A 733 23.26 -27.01 37.71
C GLY A 733 24.11 -26.71 38.94
N LEU A 734 24.94 -25.67 38.81
CA LEU A 734 25.45 -24.91 39.95
C LEU A 734 25.85 -23.50 39.49
N ALA A 735 25.20 -22.51 40.07
CA ALA A 735 25.67 -21.13 40.10
C ALA A 735 26.80 -21.01 41.14
N LEU A 736 27.83 -20.20 40.86
CA LEU A 736 28.75 -19.69 41.87
C LEU A 736 29.25 -18.30 41.47
N LEU A 737 28.65 -17.30 42.10
CA LEU A 737 29.19 -15.97 42.37
C LEU A 737 30.32 -16.09 43.39
N MET A 738 31.47 -15.46 43.14
CA MET A 738 32.46 -15.10 44.17
C MET A 738 33.11 -13.76 43.82
N PHE A 739 32.90 -12.81 44.73
CA PHE A 739 33.50 -11.48 44.88
C PHE A 739 34.92 -11.61 45.47
N ALA A 740 35.88 -10.74 45.09
CA ALA A 740 36.79 -10.05 46.03
C ALA A 740 37.87 -9.16 45.35
N PHE A 741 37.72 -7.84 45.56
CA PHE A 741 38.72 -6.84 46.00
C PHE A 741 40.15 -6.77 45.43
N THR A 742 40.53 -5.58 44.93
CA THR A 742 41.45 -4.63 45.63
C THR A 742 41.43 -3.22 45.01
N LEU A 743 41.19 -2.20 45.86
CA LEU A 743 41.45 -0.78 45.62
C LEU A 743 42.97 -0.47 45.75
N LYS A 744 43.48 0.58 45.05
CA LYS A 744 43.84 1.91 45.63
C LYS A 744 45.04 2.63 44.93
N LYS A 745 44.78 3.91 44.59
CA LYS A 745 45.63 5.14 44.60
C LYS A 745 46.75 5.40 43.56
N ARG A 746 46.58 6.50 42.82
CA ARG A 746 47.33 7.80 42.82
C ARG A 746 46.86 8.60 41.59
N SER A 747 46.77 9.92 41.49
CA SER A 747 46.88 11.11 42.36
C SER A 747 46.47 12.29 41.46
N ARG A 748 45.82 13.30 42.04
CA ARG A 748 45.60 14.66 41.49
C ARG A 748 46.82 15.24 40.76
N ASN A 749 46.60 15.91 39.63
CA ASN A 749 46.53 17.37 39.53
C ASN A 749 45.65 17.78 38.36
#